data_AF-A0A4R1RBY9-F1
#
_entry.id   AF-A0A4R1RBY9-F1
#
_cell.length_a   1.000
_cell.length_b   1.000
_cell.length_c   1.000
_cell.angle_alpha   90.00
_cell.angle_beta   90.00
_cell.angle_gamma   90.00
#
_symmetry.space_group_name_H-M   'P 1'
#
loop_
_entity.id
_entity.type
_entity.pdbx_description
1 polymer ?
#
loop_
_entity_poly.entity_id
_entity_poly.type
_entity_poly.pdbx_seq_one_letter_code
_entity_poly.pdbx_strand_id
1 'polypeptide(L)'
;MIRIVIIGGGYAGVLTAKKLAKKFKKDAGTSVTIIDKNPFHTMLTELHEVAAGRVEEDSIRISFRKVFAGRKVQFVQDFIESVDFGKKTVLGRNGSYEYDYLVMAAGSRPTYFGIPGAEEHSLSLWSYEDAVRLRERILDRFRQAASETDELEKRRLLTFHVVGAGLTGVEMAGELAEYVPILCDRFEIDRKEVSLFNVDLLPRVVPSLPEKLSAKIQRRLEKMGVGMLLGTRVAEIGADYIDLSIKENVSRHATGTVIWVGGIECACVAVKAGETASCDRRGRLNTDKYLRGIGNESFYVAGDNLNCIPEGQSEPVPQMVENCELSAHTVAHNIYVSITGKGKLEEYRPKFHGVMVSLGGRYGVARVGLPGLMINLPPFLAMFTKHFINIIYFVQVLGWNKVSGYLGHEFFTIRNKRSFVGGHLSNRTPSFLLVPLRLWLGAVWLFEGIMKIVDGWFVSPKLKDFFGGANSWYNSLLGSTSDAVSNATNAAASASDAVSTATGAAPSAHAAGTVILNWDIFGIFKLIFVSGKSISKSTLADYAFKVDIPVMNWFINTCIMPFDWLQIAMQILIVAAEILIGLALMGGLFTPLVGALSIALLCMFITSTGQYLSSFWMLMAGIVMLWGAGSIFGLDYYTTPLLKKGWKRLGWVRRFYIYHD
;
A
#
# COMPACT_ATOMS: atom_id res chain seq x y z
N MET A 1 11.74 -43.83 15.54
CA MET A 1 11.50 -42.58 14.81
C MET A 1 11.96 -41.46 15.72
N ILE A 2 12.87 -40.60 15.29
CA ILE A 2 13.37 -39.45 16.05
C ILE A 2 12.33 -38.33 16.00
N ARG A 3 12.01 -37.76 17.16
CA ARG A 3 10.96 -36.75 17.36
C ARG A 3 11.59 -35.42 17.71
N ILE A 4 11.43 -34.45 16.82
CA ILE A 4 11.84 -33.07 17.06
C ILE A 4 10.58 -32.25 17.35
N VAL A 5 10.46 -31.75 18.58
CA VAL A 5 9.34 -30.90 19.01
C VAL A 5 9.80 -29.45 19.12
N ILE A 6 9.04 -28.53 18.53
CA ILE A 6 9.31 -27.09 18.54
C ILE A 6 8.13 -26.40 19.22
N ILE A 7 8.38 -25.70 20.33
CA ILE A 7 7.37 -24.90 21.02
C ILE A 7 7.42 -23.49 20.47
N GLY A 8 6.31 -23.03 19.89
CA GLY A 8 6.13 -21.68 19.36
C GLY A 8 6.26 -21.60 17.84
N GLY A 9 5.25 -21.03 17.20
CA GLY A 9 5.14 -20.77 15.76
C GLY A 9 5.50 -19.34 15.35
N GLY A 10 6.35 -18.67 16.13
CA GLY A 10 6.90 -17.35 15.82
C GLY A 10 8.00 -17.38 14.75
N TYR A 11 8.77 -16.29 14.65
CA TYR A 11 9.83 -16.14 13.65
C TYR A 11 10.87 -17.27 13.71
N ALA A 12 11.37 -17.57 14.92
CA ALA A 12 12.38 -18.61 15.12
C ALA A 12 11.83 -20.01 14.86
N GLY A 13 10.66 -20.34 15.44
CA GLY A 13 10.08 -21.69 15.34
C GLY A 13 9.73 -22.10 13.91
N VAL A 14 9.08 -21.20 13.15
CA VAL A 14 8.74 -21.45 11.73
C VAL A 14 9.99 -21.70 10.90
N LEU A 15 11.02 -20.86 11.05
CA LEU A 15 12.25 -21.01 10.28
C LEU A 15 13.01 -22.28 10.67
N THR A 16 13.08 -22.62 11.96
CA THR A 16 13.67 -23.87 12.45
C THR A 16 12.97 -25.08 11.85
N ALA A 17 11.64 -25.14 11.94
CA ALA A 17 10.84 -26.23 11.38
C ALA A 17 11.05 -26.40 9.87
N LYS A 18 11.05 -25.29 9.10
CA LYS A 18 11.29 -25.34 7.65
C LYS A 18 12.69 -25.80 7.29
N LYS A 19 13.72 -25.35 8.03
CA LYS A 19 15.11 -25.73 7.79
C LYS A 19 15.34 -27.20 8.14
N LEU A 20 14.78 -27.69 9.25
CA LEU A 20 14.80 -29.12 9.62
C LEU A 20 14.09 -29.97 8.57
N ALA A 21 12.88 -29.61 8.15
CA ALA A 21 12.15 -30.34 7.11
C ALA A 21 12.90 -30.39 5.77
N LYS A 22 13.67 -29.33 5.44
CA LYS A 22 14.54 -29.34 4.26
C LYS A 22 15.71 -30.31 4.43
N LYS A 23 16.39 -30.29 5.59
CA LYS A 23 17.54 -31.16 5.89
C LYS A 23 17.12 -32.64 5.95
N PHE A 24 15.96 -32.96 6.52
CA PHE A 24 15.41 -34.31 6.66
C PHE A 24 14.43 -34.70 5.53
N LYS A 25 14.39 -33.98 4.40
CA LYS A 25 13.41 -34.21 3.33
C LYS A 25 13.32 -35.68 2.88
N LYS A 26 14.46 -36.35 2.74
CA LYS A 26 14.57 -37.76 2.30
C LYS A 26 14.56 -38.76 3.44
N ASP A 27 14.61 -38.31 4.69
CA ASP A 27 14.58 -39.18 5.86
C ASP A 27 13.13 -39.48 6.25
N ALA A 28 12.83 -40.76 6.47
CA ALA A 28 11.54 -41.22 6.98
C ALA A 28 11.60 -41.53 8.49
N GLY A 29 12.81 -41.62 9.05
CA GLY A 29 13.06 -41.90 10.46
C GLY A 29 12.92 -40.69 11.37
N THR A 30 12.79 -39.47 10.84
CA THR A 30 12.72 -38.22 11.61
C THR A 30 11.38 -37.50 11.39
N SER A 31 10.76 -37.08 12.49
CA SER A 31 9.51 -36.31 12.53
C SER A 31 9.77 -34.93 13.15
N VAL A 32 9.15 -33.89 12.57
CA VAL A 32 9.23 -32.51 13.06
C VAL A 32 7.82 -32.06 13.40
N THR A 33 7.59 -31.74 14.67
CA THR A 33 6.31 -31.24 15.18
C THR A 33 6.51 -29.83 15.70
N ILE A 34 5.69 -28.89 15.24
CA ILE A 34 5.64 -27.51 15.74
C ILE A 34 4.29 -27.28 16.43
N ILE A 35 4.35 -26.74 17.63
CA ILE A 35 3.18 -26.52 18.49
C ILE A 35 3.02 -25.04 18.74
N ASP A 36 1.85 -24.49 18.44
CA ASP A 36 1.51 -23.09 18.72
C ASP A 36 0.06 -22.97 19.20
N LYS A 37 -0.23 -21.94 20.00
CA LYS A 37 -1.59 -21.66 20.48
C LYS A 37 -2.53 -21.20 19.35
N ASN A 38 -1.99 -20.57 18.32
CA ASN A 38 -2.73 -20.01 17.20
C ASN A 38 -2.56 -20.88 15.94
N PRO A 39 -3.53 -20.91 15.01
CA PRO A 39 -3.42 -21.68 13.77
C PRO A 39 -2.61 -20.95 12.66
N PHE A 40 -1.96 -19.84 13.01
CA PHE A 40 -1.21 -19.00 12.10
C PHE A 40 0.03 -18.38 12.78
N HIS A 41 1.07 -18.16 11.97
CA HIS A 41 2.20 -17.32 12.32
C HIS A 41 1.79 -15.85 12.30
N THR A 42 2.13 -15.10 13.35
CA THR A 42 1.80 -13.67 13.48
C THR A 42 3.02 -12.82 13.13
N MET A 43 2.83 -11.82 12.27
CA MET A 43 3.83 -10.80 11.95
C MET A 43 3.90 -9.76 13.07
N LEU A 44 4.67 -10.07 14.12
CA LEU A 44 4.81 -9.19 15.30
C LEU A 44 5.36 -7.80 14.94
N THR A 45 6.17 -7.69 13.89
CA THR A 45 6.76 -6.42 13.45
C THR A 45 5.74 -5.46 12.83
N GLU A 46 4.54 -5.91 12.46
CA GLU A 46 3.55 -5.07 11.75
C GLU A 46 2.29 -4.84 12.60
N LEU A 47 2.28 -5.23 13.89
CA LEU A 47 1.10 -5.09 14.76
C LEU A 47 0.62 -3.63 14.90
N HIS A 48 1.56 -2.68 14.95
CA HIS A 48 1.27 -1.24 15.04
C HIS A 48 0.48 -0.73 13.85
N GLU A 49 0.66 -1.34 12.69
CA GLU A 49 -0.01 -0.96 11.45
C GLU A 49 -1.50 -1.36 11.47
N VAL A 50 -1.79 -2.56 11.99
CA VAL A 50 -3.17 -3.04 12.18
C VAL A 50 -3.86 -2.26 13.30
N ALA A 51 -3.18 -2.05 14.43
CA ALA A 51 -3.69 -1.30 15.57
C ALA A 51 -4.13 0.13 15.18
N ALA A 52 -3.39 0.77 14.27
CA ALA A 52 -3.72 2.10 13.76
C ALA A 52 -4.52 2.09 12.44
N GLY A 53 -5.15 0.97 12.08
CA GLY A 53 -6.04 0.87 10.92
C GLY A 53 -5.38 1.21 9.58
N ARG A 54 -4.06 1.02 9.45
CA ARG A 54 -3.33 1.23 8.19
C ARG A 54 -3.52 0.05 7.24
N VAL A 55 -3.42 -1.16 7.78
CA VAL A 55 -3.63 -2.43 7.06
C VAL A 55 -4.69 -3.28 7.75
N GLU A 56 -5.29 -4.18 6.97
CA GLU A 56 -6.27 -5.14 7.47
C GLU A 56 -5.58 -6.28 8.23
N GLU A 57 -6.31 -6.93 9.14
CA GLU A 57 -5.82 -7.98 10.04
C GLU A 57 -5.17 -9.19 9.34
N ASP A 58 -5.65 -9.52 8.14
CA ASP A 58 -5.10 -10.63 7.35
C ASP A 58 -3.67 -10.36 6.85
N SER A 59 -3.19 -9.10 6.89
CA SER A 59 -1.81 -8.76 6.53
C SER A 59 -0.80 -9.38 7.49
N ILE A 60 -1.16 -9.56 8.76
CA ILE A 60 -0.26 -10.07 9.81
C ILE A 60 -0.46 -11.53 10.14
N ARG A 61 -1.40 -12.23 9.50
CA ARG A 61 -1.69 -13.65 9.72
C ARG A 61 -1.17 -14.50 8.59
N ILE A 62 -0.33 -15.48 8.90
CA ILE A 62 0.20 -16.44 7.92
C ILE A 62 -0.14 -17.87 8.36
N SER A 63 -1.12 -18.50 7.69
CA SER A 63 -1.57 -19.86 8.02
C SER A 63 -0.45 -20.89 8.03
N PHE A 64 -0.29 -21.64 9.13
CA PHE A 64 0.71 -22.72 9.22
C PHE A 64 0.48 -23.81 8.17
N ARG A 65 -0.78 -24.11 7.84
CA ARG A 65 -1.13 -25.04 6.75
C ARG A 65 -0.51 -24.62 5.41
N LYS A 66 -0.52 -23.32 5.09
CA LYS A 66 0.10 -22.80 3.86
C LYS A 66 1.63 -22.79 3.96
N VAL A 67 2.18 -22.42 5.12
CA VAL A 67 3.64 -22.38 5.36
C VAL A 67 4.28 -23.76 5.20
N PHE A 68 3.64 -24.80 5.73
CA PHE A 68 4.15 -26.17 5.74
C PHE A 68 3.58 -27.04 4.61
N ALA A 69 2.78 -26.49 3.69
CA ALA A 69 2.28 -27.22 2.53
C ALA A 69 3.44 -27.88 1.75
N GLY A 70 3.34 -29.19 1.52
CA GLY A 70 4.37 -29.99 0.84
C GLY A 70 5.65 -30.23 1.65
N ARG A 71 5.66 -29.97 2.96
CA ARG A 71 6.79 -30.20 3.87
C ARG A 71 6.41 -31.24 4.93
N LYS A 72 7.39 -32.04 5.35
CA LYS A 72 7.26 -33.01 6.46
C LYS A 72 7.33 -32.28 7.81
N VAL A 73 6.33 -31.46 8.10
CA VAL A 73 6.16 -30.78 9.39
C VAL A 73 4.74 -30.99 9.85
N GLN A 74 4.57 -31.55 11.05
CA GLN A 74 3.28 -31.66 11.71
C GLN A 74 3.04 -30.38 12.51
N PHE A 75 1.93 -29.71 12.25
CA PHE A 75 1.47 -28.62 13.09
C PHE A 75 0.45 -29.14 14.10
N VAL A 76 0.59 -28.72 15.35
CA VAL A 76 -0.37 -28.99 16.42
C VAL A 76 -0.80 -27.66 17.03
N GLN A 77 -2.11 -27.45 17.14
CA GLN A 77 -2.65 -26.30 17.84
C GLN A 77 -2.87 -26.66 19.31
N ASP A 78 -2.01 -26.18 20.19
CA ASP A 78 -2.11 -26.39 21.63
C ASP A 78 -1.39 -25.28 22.40
N PHE A 79 -1.84 -25.02 23.63
CA PHE A 79 -1.18 -24.12 24.55
C PHE A 79 -0.26 -24.94 25.46
N ILE A 80 1.05 -24.78 25.30
CA ILE A 80 2.03 -25.48 26.12
C ILE A 80 2.17 -24.81 27.49
N GLU A 81 2.04 -25.62 28.54
CA GLU A 81 2.04 -25.15 29.93
C GLU A 81 3.36 -25.41 30.64
N SER A 82 4.03 -26.52 30.34
CA SER A 82 5.32 -26.89 30.94
C SER A 82 6.09 -27.92 30.10
N VAL A 83 7.34 -28.16 30.48
CA VAL A 83 8.24 -29.15 29.89
C VAL A 83 8.77 -30.04 31.01
N ASP A 84 8.62 -31.35 30.88
CA ASP A 84 9.25 -32.35 31.74
C ASP A 84 10.53 -32.86 31.05
N PHE A 85 11.68 -32.33 31.48
CA PHE A 85 12.98 -32.71 30.92
C PHE A 85 13.40 -34.14 31.30
N GLY A 86 12.92 -34.67 32.42
CA GLY A 86 13.25 -36.02 32.89
C GLY A 86 12.55 -37.09 32.05
N LYS A 87 11.27 -36.87 31.75
CA LYS A 87 10.47 -37.75 30.85
C LYS A 87 10.58 -37.38 29.37
N LYS A 88 11.33 -36.33 29.03
CA LYS A 88 11.41 -35.75 27.68
C LYS A 88 10.03 -35.55 27.04
N THR A 89 9.14 -34.90 27.77
CA THR A 89 7.75 -34.68 27.35
C THR A 89 7.36 -33.22 27.50
N VAL A 90 6.69 -32.67 26.48
CA VAL A 90 6.06 -31.34 26.52
C VAL A 90 4.59 -31.52 26.91
N LEU A 91 4.12 -30.74 27.90
CA LEU A 91 2.75 -30.81 28.40
C LEU A 91 1.96 -29.59 27.93
N GLY A 92 0.92 -29.82 27.13
CA GLY A 92 -0.05 -28.81 26.72
C GLY A 92 -1.42 -29.05 27.34
N ARG A 93 -2.34 -28.12 27.11
CA ARG A 93 -3.73 -28.23 27.60
C ARG A 93 -4.49 -29.38 26.96
N ASN A 94 -4.20 -29.68 25.70
CA ASN A 94 -4.95 -30.65 24.92
C ASN A 94 -4.20 -31.99 24.77
N GLY A 95 -2.93 -32.07 25.17
CA GLY A 95 -2.16 -33.30 25.05
C GLY A 95 -0.73 -33.22 25.59
N SER A 96 -0.06 -34.37 25.51
CA SER A 96 1.35 -34.54 25.86
C SER A 96 2.16 -34.98 24.64
N TYR A 97 3.34 -34.41 24.47
CA TYR A 97 4.16 -34.59 23.26
C TYR A 97 5.57 -35.02 23.66
N GLU A 98 5.88 -36.30 23.45
CA GLU A 98 7.22 -36.83 23.67
C GLU A 98 8.20 -36.32 22.61
N TYR A 99 9.45 -36.10 23.02
CA TYR A 99 10.50 -35.61 22.13
C TYR A 99 11.83 -36.32 22.35
N ASP A 100 12.65 -36.39 21.30
CA ASP A 100 14.07 -36.71 21.40
C ASP A 100 14.91 -35.44 21.39
N TYR A 101 14.44 -34.43 20.65
CA TYR A 101 15.00 -33.08 20.60
C TYR A 101 13.90 -32.04 20.77
N LEU A 102 14.13 -31.06 21.64
CA LEU A 102 13.19 -29.97 21.94
C LEU A 102 13.79 -28.63 21.53
N VAL A 103 12.99 -27.77 20.91
CA VAL A 103 13.34 -26.38 20.63
C VAL A 103 12.35 -25.45 21.35
N MET A 104 12.86 -24.61 22.25
CA MET A 104 12.11 -23.51 22.85
C MET A 104 12.18 -22.28 21.95
N ALA A 105 11.06 -21.91 21.34
CA ALA A 105 10.88 -20.73 20.50
C ALA A 105 9.52 -20.04 20.78
N ALA A 106 9.09 -20.07 22.04
CA ALA A 106 7.79 -19.59 22.51
C ALA A 106 7.65 -18.05 22.47
N GLY A 107 8.76 -17.33 22.31
CA GLY A 107 8.78 -15.88 22.21
C GLY A 107 8.58 -15.19 23.56
N SER A 108 8.10 -13.96 23.51
CA SER A 108 7.99 -13.07 24.67
C SER A 108 6.53 -12.71 24.99
N ARG A 109 6.32 -12.11 26.15
CA ARG A 109 5.08 -11.46 26.59
C ARG A 109 5.38 -10.06 27.15
N PRO A 110 4.39 -9.16 27.27
CA PRO A 110 4.57 -7.88 27.96
C PRO A 110 5.02 -8.08 29.41
N THR A 111 5.84 -7.15 29.92
CA THR A 111 6.14 -7.03 31.35
C THR A 111 5.73 -5.65 31.84
N TYR A 112 5.10 -5.58 33.01
CA TYR A 112 4.53 -4.36 33.58
C TYR A 112 5.37 -3.79 34.74
N PHE A 113 6.52 -4.41 35.04
CA PHE A 113 7.47 -4.00 36.08
C PHE A 113 6.85 -3.81 37.47
N GLY A 114 5.73 -4.48 37.77
CA GLY A 114 5.00 -4.35 39.03
C GLY A 114 4.31 -2.99 39.22
N ILE A 115 4.09 -2.22 38.15
CA ILE A 115 3.37 -0.95 38.23
C ILE A 115 1.88 -1.23 38.48
N PRO A 116 1.28 -0.69 39.57
CA PRO A 116 -0.11 -0.93 39.91
C PRO A 116 -1.07 -0.54 38.77
N GLY A 117 -2.02 -1.44 38.47
CA GLY A 117 -3.06 -1.24 37.47
C GLY A 117 -2.60 -1.28 36.01
N ALA A 118 -1.29 -1.43 35.75
CA ALA A 118 -0.78 -1.40 34.38
C ALA A 118 -1.23 -2.60 33.55
N GLU A 119 -1.30 -3.80 34.13
CA GLU A 119 -1.76 -5.01 33.41
C GLU A 119 -3.27 -4.97 33.18
N GLU A 120 -4.02 -4.41 34.14
CA GLU A 120 -5.48 -4.38 34.15
C GLU A 120 -6.08 -3.27 33.28
N HIS A 121 -5.43 -2.10 33.24
CA HIS A 121 -6.00 -0.87 32.66
C HIS A 121 -5.29 -0.38 31.39
N SER A 122 -4.20 -1.02 30.96
CA SER A 122 -3.55 -0.71 29.68
C SER A 122 -3.81 -1.78 28.61
N LEU A 123 -3.51 -1.42 27.35
CA LEU A 123 -3.50 -2.36 26.23
C LEU A 123 -2.07 -2.59 25.77
N SER A 124 -1.64 -3.84 25.73
CA SER A 124 -0.36 -4.22 25.13
C SER A 124 -0.44 -4.22 23.60
N LEU A 125 0.73 -4.41 22.95
CA LEU A 125 0.84 -4.61 21.51
C LEU A 125 1.87 -5.72 21.21
N TRP A 126 1.57 -6.94 21.65
CA TRP A 126 2.49 -8.08 21.53
C TRP A 126 1.84 -9.35 20.96
N SER A 127 0.57 -9.29 20.58
CA SER A 127 -0.17 -10.38 19.97
C SER A 127 -1.06 -9.89 18.81
N TYR A 128 -1.55 -10.83 18.01
CA TYR A 128 -2.58 -10.52 17.01
C TYR A 128 -3.82 -9.93 17.68
N GLU A 129 -4.26 -10.57 18.77
CA GLU A 129 -5.44 -10.18 19.54
C GLU A 129 -5.29 -8.77 20.13
N ASP A 130 -4.08 -8.42 20.57
CA ASP A 130 -3.74 -7.08 21.07
C ASP A 130 -3.95 -6.01 19.99
N ALA A 131 -3.43 -6.25 18.78
CA ALA A 131 -3.54 -5.30 17.67
C ALA A 131 -5.01 -5.05 17.27
N VAL A 132 -5.82 -6.11 17.22
CA VAL A 132 -7.26 -6.01 16.93
C VAL A 132 -7.98 -5.26 18.04
N ARG A 133 -7.75 -5.65 19.30
CA ARG A 133 -8.36 -5.03 20.48
C ARG A 133 -8.00 -3.54 20.56
N LEU A 134 -6.77 -3.17 20.26
CA LEU A 134 -6.32 -1.79 20.25
C LEU A 134 -6.98 -0.99 19.13
N ARG A 135 -7.11 -1.55 17.91
CA ARG A 135 -7.83 -0.89 16.81
C ARG A 135 -9.26 -0.58 17.19
N GLU A 136 -9.99 -1.57 17.72
CA GLU A 136 -11.37 -1.40 18.13
C GLU A 136 -11.48 -0.39 19.29
N ARG A 137 -10.58 -0.46 20.30
CA ARG A 137 -10.56 0.54 21.37
C ARG A 137 -10.40 1.96 20.84
N ILE A 138 -9.48 2.19 19.91
CA ILE A 138 -9.27 3.52 19.32
C ILE A 138 -10.54 3.99 18.61
N LEU A 139 -11.16 3.15 17.77
CA LEU A 139 -12.41 3.49 17.08
C LEU A 139 -13.56 3.77 18.06
N ASP A 140 -13.68 2.98 19.11
CA ASP A 140 -14.71 3.13 20.14
C ASP A 140 -14.55 4.44 20.91
N ARG A 141 -13.33 4.85 21.24
CA ARG A 141 -13.08 6.16 21.89
C ARG A 141 -13.54 7.32 21.02
N PHE A 142 -13.23 7.30 19.72
CA PHE A 142 -13.69 8.34 18.80
C PHE A 142 -15.22 8.31 18.62
N ARG A 143 -15.84 7.12 18.55
CA ARG A 143 -17.29 6.99 18.46
C ARG A 143 -18.01 7.53 19.70
N GLN A 144 -17.48 7.23 20.88
CA GLN A 144 -18.00 7.75 22.15
C GLN A 144 -17.84 9.27 22.22
N ALA A 145 -16.65 9.79 21.92
CA ALA A 145 -16.38 11.22 21.93
C ALA A 145 -17.24 12.02 20.94
N ALA A 146 -17.61 11.43 19.79
CA ALA A 146 -18.51 12.07 18.82
C ALA A 146 -19.96 12.23 19.34
N SER A 147 -20.36 11.41 20.32
CA SER A 147 -21.68 11.47 20.95
C SER A 147 -21.66 12.11 22.34
N GLU A 148 -20.49 12.54 22.81
CA GLU A 148 -20.30 13.10 24.15
C GLU A 148 -20.54 14.62 24.14
N THR A 149 -21.27 15.09 25.15
CA THR A 149 -21.63 16.50 25.33
C THR A 149 -20.80 17.19 26.41
N ASP A 150 -20.27 16.43 27.38
CA ASP A 150 -19.33 16.96 28.36
C ASP A 150 -17.92 17.09 27.74
N GLU A 151 -17.46 18.34 27.62
CA GLU A 151 -16.14 18.69 27.09
C GLU A 151 -14.97 18.04 27.85
N LEU A 152 -15.08 17.87 29.17
CA LEU A 152 -14.01 17.25 29.96
C LEU A 152 -13.92 15.75 29.66
N GLU A 153 -15.06 15.08 29.62
CA GLU A 153 -15.16 13.67 29.29
C GLU A 153 -14.73 13.40 27.84
N LYS A 154 -15.17 14.24 26.90
CA LYS A 154 -14.75 14.18 25.49
C LYS A 154 -13.24 14.27 25.35
N ARG A 155 -12.59 15.25 26.01
CA ARG A 155 -11.13 15.38 26.02
C ARG A 155 -10.43 14.18 26.64
N ARG A 156 -10.99 13.63 27.73
CA ARG A 156 -10.46 12.42 28.36
C ARG A 156 -10.49 11.25 27.37
N LEU A 157 -11.63 10.97 26.75
CA LEU A 157 -11.79 9.89 25.76
C LEU A 157 -10.79 10.00 24.60
N LEU A 158 -10.51 11.24 24.17
CA LEU A 158 -9.59 11.57 23.07
C LEU A 158 -8.12 11.77 23.51
N THR A 159 -7.77 11.39 24.74
CA THR A 159 -6.39 11.44 25.25
C THR A 159 -5.76 10.06 25.28
N PHE A 160 -4.67 9.88 24.55
CA PHE A 160 -3.95 8.62 24.36
C PHE A 160 -2.52 8.71 24.90
N HIS A 161 -2.10 7.73 25.70
CA HIS A 161 -0.72 7.59 26.18
C HIS A 161 -0.09 6.31 25.63
N VAL A 162 1.05 6.44 24.94
CA VAL A 162 1.90 5.31 24.52
C VAL A 162 3.07 5.24 25.51
N VAL A 163 3.11 4.22 26.35
CA VAL A 163 4.14 4.02 27.37
C VAL A 163 5.25 3.14 26.80
N GLY A 164 6.47 3.66 26.81
CA GLY A 164 7.65 3.14 26.13
C GLY A 164 7.91 3.92 24.84
N ALA A 165 9.09 4.49 24.70
CA ALA A 165 9.63 5.16 23.51
C ALA A 165 10.83 4.39 22.93
N GLY A 166 10.83 3.06 23.12
CA GLY A 166 11.63 2.12 22.34
C GLY A 166 11.09 1.96 20.91
N LEU A 167 11.55 0.93 20.18
CA LEU A 167 11.16 0.70 18.78
C LEU A 167 9.64 0.63 18.60
N THR A 168 8.97 -0.32 19.25
CA THR A 168 7.52 -0.51 19.12
C THR A 168 6.71 0.72 19.53
N GLY A 169 7.16 1.43 20.55
CA GLY A 169 6.52 2.65 21.05
C GLY A 169 6.49 3.78 20.04
N VAL A 170 7.64 4.09 19.43
CA VAL A 170 7.70 5.16 18.43
C VAL A 170 6.99 4.77 17.14
N GLU A 171 6.98 3.48 16.77
CA GLU A 171 6.21 2.99 15.61
C GLU A 171 4.71 3.16 15.84
N MET A 172 4.21 2.72 17.01
CA MET A 172 2.80 2.86 17.38
C MET A 172 2.38 4.33 17.49
N ALA A 173 3.20 5.18 18.14
CA ALA A 173 2.93 6.61 18.24
C ALA A 173 2.91 7.29 16.86
N GLY A 174 3.83 6.91 15.97
CA GLY A 174 3.89 7.42 14.60
C GLY A 174 2.67 7.02 13.76
N GLU A 175 2.27 5.75 13.82
CA GLU A 175 1.07 5.27 13.14
C GLU A 175 -0.21 5.92 13.67
N LEU A 176 -0.35 6.03 14.99
CA LEU A 176 -1.51 6.67 15.59
C LEU A 176 -1.59 8.16 15.22
N ALA A 177 -0.45 8.87 15.22
CA ALA A 177 -0.41 10.27 14.82
C ALA A 177 -0.75 10.50 13.34
N GLU A 178 -0.47 9.54 12.44
CA GLU A 178 -0.99 9.58 11.07
C GLU A 178 -2.47 9.22 10.97
N TYR A 179 -2.98 8.42 11.89
CA TYR A 179 -4.36 7.95 11.88
C TYR A 179 -5.34 8.97 12.48
N VAL A 180 -4.94 9.68 13.54
CA VAL A 180 -5.77 10.66 14.25
C VAL A 180 -6.47 11.65 13.30
N PRO A 181 -5.79 12.32 12.33
CA PRO A 181 -6.47 13.22 11.41
C PRO A 181 -7.58 12.56 10.58
N ILE A 182 -7.42 11.28 10.24
CA ILE A 182 -8.43 10.51 9.47
C ILE A 182 -9.62 10.18 10.37
N LEU A 183 -9.37 9.84 11.64
CA LEU A 183 -10.42 9.61 12.61
C LEU A 183 -11.18 10.90 12.94
N CYS A 184 -10.47 12.02 13.12
CA CYS A 184 -11.08 13.33 13.32
C CYS A 184 -12.03 13.69 12.18
N ASP A 185 -11.62 13.51 10.92
CA ASP A 185 -12.47 13.74 9.75
C ASP A 185 -13.68 12.79 9.72
N ARG A 186 -13.44 11.49 9.96
CA ARG A 186 -14.49 10.46 9.95
C ARG A 186 -15.57 10.65 11.02
N PHE A 187 -15.18 11.12 12.20
CA PHE A 187 -16.07 11.28 13.36
C PHE A 187 -16.45 12.75 13.62
N GLU A 188 -16.09 13.66 12.71
CA GLU A 188 -16.40 15.10 12.80
C GLU A 188 -15.87 15.77 14.10
N ILE A 189 -14.68 15.35 14.55
CA ILE A 189 -14.02 15.86 15.77
C ILE A 189 -12.91 16.83 15.40
N ASP A 190 -12.80 17.99 16.08
CA ASP A 190 -11.67 18.90 15.88
C ASP A 190 -10.37 18.24 16.35
N ARG A 191 -9.34 18.27 15.50
CA ARG A 191 -8.01 17.75 15.81
C ARG A 191 -7.44 18.31 17.12
N LYS A 192 -7.80 19.54 17.52
CA LYS A 192 -7.32 20.17 18.76
C LYS A 192 -7.81 19.48 20.03
N GLU A 193 -8.90 18.71 19.94
CA GLU A 193 -9.45 17.97 21.07
C GLU A 193 -8.68 16.67 21.35
N VAL A 194 -7.89 16.19 20.39
CA VAL A 194 -7.14 14.93 20.51
C VAL A 194 -5.73 15.17 21.06
N SER A 195 -5.41 14.52 22.18
CA SER A 195 -4.08 14.56 22.79
C SER A 195 -3.39 13.20 22.67
N LEU A 196 -2.14 13.21 22.23
CA LEU A 196 -1.33 12.00 22.04
C LEU A 196 0.03 12.20 22.69
N PHE A 197 0.37 11.34 23.65
CA PHE A 197 1.62 11.40 24.38
C PHE A 197 2.43 10.11 24.22
N ASN A 198 3.75 10.22 24.13
CA ASN A 198 4.65 9.08 24.24
C ASN A 198 5.55 9.26 25.48
N VAL A 199 5.38 8.37 26.45
CA VAL A 199 5.98 8.44 27.78
C VAL A 199 7.12 7.44 27.89
N ASP A 200 8.29 7.85 28.39
CA ASP A 200 9.38 6.93 28.69
C ASP A 200 10.21 7.41 29.88
N LEU A 201 10.71 6.46 30.68
CA LEU A 201 11.60 6.72 31.80
C LEU A 201 12.97 7.23 31.34
N LEU A 202 13.44 6.76 30.18
CA LEU A 202 14.71 7.13 29.60
C LEU A 202 14.66 8.55 29.03
N PRO A 203 15.80 9.26 29.00
CA PRO A 203 15.85 10.63 28.51
C PRO A 203 15.80 10.73 26.99
N ARG A 204 15.78 9.60 26.26
CA ARG A 204 15.92 9.57 24.79
C ARG A 204 15.13 8.42 24.17
N VAL A 205 14.45 8.73 23.07
CA VAL A 205 13.75 7.73 22.23
C VAL A 205 14.74 6.79 21.55
N VAL A 206 14.39 5.51 21.45
CA VAL A 206 15.16 4.45 20.77
C VAL A 206 16.67 4.56 21.06
N PRO A 207 17.11 4.34 22.32
CA PRO A 207 18.49 4.59 22.74
C PRO A 207 19.52 3.70 22.03
N SER A 208 19.07 2.59 21.42
CA SER A 208 19.86 1.69 20.57
C SER A 208 20.35 2.35 19.27
N LEU A 209 19.74 3.44 18.84
CA LEU A 209 20.21 4.24 17.70
C LEU A 209 21.17 5.34 18.17
N PRO A 210 22.05 5.86 17.29
CA PRO A 210 22.86 7.04 17.57
C PRO A 210 21.98 8.24 17.94
N GLU A 211 22.50 9.11 18.82
CA GLU A 211 21.78 10.26 19.35
C GLU A 211 21.16 11.16 18.27
N LYS A 212 21.89 11.42 17.18
CA LYS A 212 21.39 12.19 16.05
C LYS A 212 20.12 11.59 15.42
N LEU A 213 20.03 10.26 15.37
CA LEU A 213 18.86 9.56 14.83
C LEU A 213 17.69 9.56 15.83
N SER A 214 17.95 9.35 17.12
CA SER A 214 16.95 9.52 18.17
C SER A 214 16.34 10.92 18.16
N ALA A 215 17.17 11.96 18.09
CA ALA A 215 16.71 13.35 18.03
C ALA A 215 15.90 13.65 16.76
N LYS A 216 16.14 12.92 15.66
CA LYS A 216 15.38 13.03 14.41
C LYS A 216 14.00 12.37 14.54
N ILE A 217 13.93 11.24 15.24
CA ILE A 217 12.67 10.54 15.56
C ILE A 217 11.79 11.44 16.44
N GLN A 218 12.35 11.94 17.54
CA GLN A 218 11.63 12.82 18.47
C GLN A 218 11.04 14.04 17.76
N ARG A 219 11.87 14.80 17.03
CA ARG A 219 11.43 15.97 16.25
C ARG A 219 10.33 15.65 15.24
N ARG A 220 10.37 14.44 14.64
CA ARG A 220 9.35 14.01 13.68
C ARG A 220 8.02 13.74 14.38
N LEU A 221 8.03 13.05 15.52
CA LEU A 221 6.83 12.77 16.32
C LEU A 221 6.21 14.06 16.86
N GLU A 222 7.02 14.97 17.39
CA GLU A 222 6.56 16.29 17.86
C GLU A 222 5.91 17.09 16.73
N LYS A 223 6.50 17.08 15.53
CA LYS A 223 5.91 17.72 14.33
C LYS A 223 4.57 17.06 13.91
N MET A 224 4.36 15.80 14.25
CA MET A 224 3.10 15.08 14.00
C MET A 224 2.06 15.32 15.12
N GLY A 225 2.41 16.11 16.14
CA GLY A 225 1.53 16.47 17.25
C GLY A 225 1.54 15.46 18.40
N VAL A 226 2.63 14.69 18.55
CA VAL A 226 2.86 13.80 19.70
C VAL A 226 3.62 14.57 20.78
N GLY A 227 3.09 14.63 22.00
CA GLY A 227 3.79 15.14 23.17
C GLY A 227 4.79 14.12 23.71
N MET A 228 6.07 14.47 23.72
CA MET A 228 7.13 13.58 24.18
C MET A 228 7.40 13.79 25.67
N LEU A 229 7.05 12.80 26.51
CA LEU A 229 7.22 12.82 27.97
C LEU A 229 8.37 11.88 28.36
N LEU A 230 9.60 12.31 28.08
CA LEU A 230 10.83 11.55 28.39
C LEU A 230 11.31 11.84 29.82
N GLY A 231 12.13 10.96 30.39
CA GLY A 231 12.55 11.09 31.79
C GLY A 231 11.40 10.98 32.79
N THR A 232 10.27 10.38 32.37
CA THR A 232 9.01 10.36 33.11
C THR A 232 8.63 8.92 33.44
N ARG A 233 8.43 8.63 34.73
CA ARG A 233 8.04 7.31 35.21
C ARG A 233 6.52 7.20 35.27
N VAL A 234 5.97 6.06 34.85
CA VAL A 234 4.57 5.70 35.17
C VAL A 234 4.52 5.15 36.58
N ALA A 235 3.73 5.78 37.44
CA ALA A 235 3.56 5.39 38.84
C ALA A 235 2.40 4.41 39.02
N GLU A 236 1.27 4.68 38.37
CA GLU A 236 0.03 3.90 38.44
C GLU A 236 -0.81 4.15 37.19
N ILE A 237 -1.61 3.16 36.78
CA ILE A 237 -2.61 3.31 35.73
C ILE A 237 -3.97 2.90 36.30
N GLY A 238 -4.97 3.77 36.20
CA GLY A 238 -6.35 3.47 36.56
C GLY A 238 -7.25 3.31 35.33
N ALA A 239 -8.55 3.09 35.57
CA ALA A 239 -9.52 2.86 34.50
C ALA A 239 -9.64 4.06 33.51
N ASP A 240 -9.43 5.27 34.00
CA ASP A 240 -9.63 6.54 33.29
C ASP A 240 -8.52 7.57 33.52
N TYR A 241 -7.41 7.15 34.18
CA TYR A 241 -6.26 8.01 34.46
C TYR A 241 -4.92 7.28 34.33
N ILE A 242 -3.85 8.08 34.21
CA ILE A 242 -2.46 7.65 34.33
C ILE A 242 -1.72 8.62 35.26
N ASP A 243 -1.01 8.07 36.24
CA ASP A 243 -0.19 8.85 37.17
C ASP A 243 1.26 8.85 36.69
N LEU A 244 1.77 10.04 36.39
CA LEU A 244 3.11 10.28 35.86
C LEU A 244 3.97 10.98 36.89
N SER A 245 5.17 10.42 37.12
CA SER A 245 6.15 10.92 38.07
C SER A 245 7.35 11.54 37.35
N ILE A 246 7.56 12.83 37.54
CA ILE A 246 8.74 13.57 37.05
C ILE A 246 9.52 14.07 38.26
N LYS A 247 10.77 13.63 38.43
CA LYS A 247 11.62 14.00 39.58
C LYS A 247 10.88 13.85 40.92
N GLU A 248 10.22 12.70 41.12
CA GLU A 248 9.44 12.33 42.31
C GLU A 248 8.12 13.10 42.53
N ASN A 249 7.78 14.06 41.68
CA ASN A 249 6.45 14.69 41.69
C ASN A 249 5.47 13.89 40.85
N VAL A 250 4.47 13.28 41.50
CA VAL A 250 3.40 12.52 40.85
C VAL A 250 2.27 13.46 40.45
N SER A 251 1.83 13.35 39.20
CA SER A 251 0.71 14.10 38.64
C SER A 251 -0.25 13.15 37.94
N ARG A 252 -1.55 13.35 38.17
CA ARG A 252 -2.62 12.55 37.55
C ARG A 252 -3.08 13.17 36.25
N HIS A 253 -3.15 12.36 35.20
CA HIS A 253 -3.63 12.77 33.87
C HIS A 253 -4.84 11.92 33.48
N ALA A 254 -5.95 12.57 33.15
CA ALA A 254 -7.13 11.89 32.63
C ALA A 254 -6.84 11.34 31.23
N THR A 255 -7.19 10.08 30.96
CA THR A 255 -6.88 9.42 29.68
C THR A 255 -7.95 8.41 29.29
N GLY A 256 -8.19 8.28 27.99
CA GLY A 256 -9.16 7.34 27.44
C GLY A 256 -8.54 6.00 27.09
N THR A 257 -7.24 5.99 26.75
CA THR A 257 -6.49 4.79 26.36
C THR A 257 -5.01 4.90 26.74
N VAL A 258 -4.50 3.91 27.46
CA VAL A 258 -3.06 3.70 27.69
C VAL A 258 -2.60 2.48 26.90
N ILE A 259 -1.57 2.66 26.10
CA ILE A 259 -0.94 1.62 25.26
C ILE A 259 0.42 1.29 25.89
N TRP A 260 0.61 0.06 26.37
CA TRP A 260 1.80 -0.37 27.06
C TRP A 260 2.74 -1.17 26.15
N VAL A 261 3.92 -0.60 25.89
CA VAL A 261 5.00 -1.19 25.08
C VAL A 261 6.37 -0.92 25.72
N GLY A 262 6.39 -0.74 27.04
CA GLY A 262 7.58 -0.36 27.82
C GLY A 262 8.55 -1.50 28.10
N GLY A 263 8.16 -2.75 27.87
CA GLY A 263 9.04 -3.90 28.10
C GLY A 263 8.42 -5.24 27.79
N ILE A 264 9.29 -6.24 27.65
CA ILE A 264 8.95 -7.64 27.43
C ILE A 264 9.75 -8.56 28.35
N GLU A 265 9.21 -9.75 28.57
CA GLU A 265 9.85 -10.87 29.24
C GLU A 265 9.51 -12.18 28.51
N CYS A 266 10.18 -13.29 28.84
CA CYS A 266 9.91 -14.55 28.16
C CYS A 266 8.50 -15.08 28.42
N ALA A 267 7.96 -15.83 27.46
CA ALA A 267 6.69 -16.53 27.62
C ALA A 267 6.69 -17.46 28.85
N CYS A 268 5.52 -17.64 29.48
CA CYS A 268 5.37 -18.41 30.72
C CYS A 268 6.02 -19.80 30.69
N VAL A 269 5.88 -20.51 29.56
CA VAL A 269 6.46 -21.84 29.37
C VAL A 269 8.00 -21.83 29.43
N ALA A 270 8.63 -20.78 28.91
CA ALA A 270 10.08 -20.63 28.95
C ALA A 270 10.57 -20.28 30.37
N VAL A 271 9.83 -19.41 31.08
CA VAL A 271 10.11 -19.10 32.49
C VAL A 271 10.04 -20.37 33.36
N LYS A 272 8.95 -21.14 33.24
CA LYS A 272 8.78 -22.42 33.95
C LYS A 272 9.88 -23.43 33.58
N ALA A 273 10.24 -23.53 32.30
CA ALA A 273 11.35 -24.38 31.88
C ALA A 273 12.68 -23.93 32.52
N GLY A 274 12.87 -22.62 32.74
CA GLY A 274 14.04 -22.03 33.37
C GLY A 274 14.24 -22.40 34.84
N GLU A 275 13.16 -22.77 35.55
CA GLU A 275 13.23 -23.30 36.92
C GLU A 275 14.10 -24.57 37.00
N THR A 276 14.17 -25.33 35.90
CA THR A 276 15.02 -26.53 35.77
C THR A 276 16.25 -26.30 34.88
N ALA A 277 16.11 -25.57 33.77
CA ALA A 277 17.13 -25.44 32.73
C ALA A 277 18.03 -24.18 32.85
N SER A 278 17.93 -23.44 33.97
CA SER A 278 18.62 -22.17 34.25
C SER A 278 18.22 -21.01 33.33
N CYS A 279 17.84 -19.87 33.91
CA CYS A 279 17.47 -18.67 33.18
C CYS A 279 18.00 -17.38 33.83
N ASP A 280 17.94 -16.27 33.10
CA ASP A 280 18.18 -14.94 33.65
C ASP A 280 16.93 -14.39 34.38
N ARG A 281 17.05 -13.16 34.91
CA ARG A 281 15.98 -12.45 35.63
C ARG A 281 14.73 -12.17 34.78
N ARG A 282 14.85 -12.17 33.44
CA ARG A 282 13.73 -11.94 32.50
C ARG A 282 13.21 -13.26 31.90
N GLY A 283 13.65 -14.39 32.45
CA GLY A 283 13.22 -15.73 32.04
C GLY A 283 13.87 -16.22 30.74
N ARG A 284 14.93 -15.57 30.24
CA ARG A 284 15.66 -16.05 29.06
C ARG A 284 16.56 -17.21 29.48
N LEU A 285 16.48 -18.31 28.74
CA LEU A 285 17.12 -19.58 29.07
C LEU A 285 18.60 -19.55 28.71
N ASN A 286 19.45 -19.95 29.65
CA ASN A 286 20.89 -19.96 29.47
C ASN A 286 21.31 -21.07 28.50
N THR A 287 22.13 -20.75 27.52
CA THR A 287 22.64 -21.73 26.55
C THR A 287 24.16 -21.76 26.46
N ASP A 288 24.67 -22.88 25.99
CA ASP A 288 26.05 -22.96 25.49
C ASP A 288 26.21 -22.25 24.13
N LYS A 289 27.44 -22.27 23.60
CA LYS A 289 27.79 -21.68 22.30
C LYS A 289 27.12 -22.37 21.09
N TYR A 290 26.48 -23.52 21.28
CA TYR A 290 25.76 -24.27 20.23
C TYR A 290 24.23 -24.09 20.33
N LEU A 291 23.77 -23.19 21.20
CA LEU A 291 22.37 -22.90 21.51
C LEU A 291 21.63 -24.05 22.22
N ARG A 292 22.38 -24.92 22.90
CA ARG A 292 21.83 -25.98 23.76
C ARG A 292 21.63 -25.44 25.17
N GLY A 293 20.55 -25.82 25.83
CA GLY A 293 20.36 -25.51 27.25
C GLY A 293 21.51 -26.07 28.08
N ILE A 294 21.97 -25.31 29.08
CA ILE A 294 23.08 -25.75 29.93
C ILE A 294 22.72 -27.08 30.60
N GLY A 295 23.57 -28.10 30.42
CA GLY A 295 23.36 -29.43 30.99
C GLY A 295 22.37 -30.33 30.23
N ASN A 296 21.83 -29.91 29.09
CA ASN A 296 20.91 -30.74 28.29
C ASN A 296 21.18 -30.65 26.79
N GLU A 297 21.81 -31.67 26.22
CA GLU A 297 22.20 -31.70 24.80
C GLU A 297 21.01 -31.90 23.83
N SER A 298 19.87 -32.35 24.33
CA SER A 298 18.63 -32.54 23.56
C SER A 298 17.73 -31.30 23.56
N PHE A 299 18.07 -30.26 24.32
CA PHE A 299 17.26 -29.06 24.46
C PHE A 299 17.94 -27.85 23.82
N TYR A 300 17.26 -27.21 22.88
CA TYR A 300 17.75 -26.03 22.16
C TYR A 300 16.85 -24.83 22.41
N VAL A 301 17.41 -23.63 22.35
CA VAL A 301 16.68 -22.37 22.55
C VAL A 301 16.92 -21.44 21.37
N ALA A 302 15.87 -20.80 20.87
CA ALA A 302 15.95 -19.88 19.74
C ALA A 302 15.07 -18.63 19.96
N GLY A 303 15.37 -17.58 19.18
CA GLY A 303 14.64 -16.32 19.22
C GLY A 303 14.73 -15.61 20.58
N ASP A 304 13.62 -15.03 21.02
CA ASP A 304 13.61 -14.16 22.21
C ASP A 304 13.83 -14.89 23.53
N ASN A 305 13.68 -16.23 23.57
CA ASN A 305 13.91 -17.03 24.78
C ASN A 305 15.41 -17.25 25.06
N LEU A 306 16.28 -16.88 24.12
CA LEU A 306 17.69 -17.19 24.17
C LEU A 306 18.47 -16.25 25.09
N ASN A 307 19.15 -16.82 26.10
CA ASN A 307 20.25 -16.16 26.79
C ASN A 307 21.61 -16.75 26.38
N CYS A 308 22.19 -16.14 25.36
CA CYS A 308 23.54 -16.45 24.88
C CYS A 308 24.36 -15.16 24.81
N ILE A 309 25.57 -15.20 25.39
CA ILE A 309 26.59 -14.15 25.26
C ILE A 309 27.66 -14.72 24.31
N PRO A 310 27.69 -14.27 23.05
CA PRO A 310 28.71 -14.74 22.10
C PRO A 310 30.13 -14.40 22.57
N GLU A 311 31.10 -15.21 22.17
CA GLU A 311 32.50 -15.00 22.53
C GLU A 311 32.99 -13.61 22.11
N GLY A 312 33.61 -12.88 23.04
CA GLY A 312 34.08 -11.51 22.84
C GLY A 312 33.02 -10.42 23.00
N GLN A 313 31.78 -10.75 23.41
CA GLN A 313 30.75 -9.78 23.77
C GLN A 313 30.53 -9.74 25.29
N SER A 314 30.10 -8.60 25.81
CA SER A 314 29.76 -8.42 27.24
C SER A 314 28.28 -8.60 27.53
N GLU A 315 27.44 -8.38 26.53
CA GLU A 315 25.99 -8.40 26.64
C GLU A 315 25.40 -9.58 25.86
N PRO A 316 24.25 -10.08 26.29
CA PRO A 316 23.55 -11.08 25.52
C PRO A 316 23.03 -10.57 24.18
N VAL A 317 22.72 -11.52 23.30
CA VAL A 317 22.06 -11.22 22.03
C VAL A 317 20.71 -10.52 22.22
N PRO A 318 20.38 -9.55 21.33
CA PRO A 318 19.13 -8.80 21.39
C PRO A 318 17.91 -9.64 21.01
N GLN A 319 16.76 -9.28 21.59
CA GLN A 319 15.45 -9.82 21.23
C GLN A 319 14.92 -9.11 19.98
N MET A 320 15.27 -9.65 18.81
CA MET A 320 14.91 -9.10 17.50
C MET A 320 14.65 -10.21 16.49
N VAL A 321 13.88 -9.91 15.44
CA VAL A 321 13.57 -10.86 14.36
C VAL A 321 14.84 -11.42 13.73
N GLU A 322 15.84 -10.58 13.48
CA GLU A 322 17.10 -11.04 12.89
C GLU A 322 17.80 -12.11 13.76
N ASN A 323 17.77 -11.96 15.09
CA ASN A 323 18.27 -12.97 16.03
C ASN A 323 17.44 -14.27 15.93
N CYS A 324 16.13 -14.18 15.71
CA CYS A 324 15.28 -15.34 15.46
C CYS A 324 15.70 -16.08 14.17
N GLU A 325 16.03 -15.35 13.09
CA GLU A 325 16.45 -15.97 11.83
C GLU A 325 17.81 -16.66 11.94
N LEU A 326 18.78 -15.99 12.58
CA LEU A 326 20.14 -16.48 12.78
C LEU A 326 20.15 -17.69 13.73
N SER A 327 19.49 -17.59 14.89
CA SER A 327 19.41 -18.72 15.84
C SER A 327 18.67 -19.92 15.25
N ALA A 328 17.62 -19.71 14.46
CA ALA A 328 16.93 -20.80 13.77
C ALA A 328 17.82 -21.55 12.78
N HIS A 329 18.76 -20.86 12.11
CA HIS A 329 19.74 -21.51 11.25
C HIS A 329 20.66 -22.43 12.05
N THR A 330 21.28 -21.90 13.10
CA THR A 330 22.24 -22.63 13.94
C THR A 330 21.58 -23.80 14.67
N VAL A 331 20.39 -23.62 15.26
CA VAL A 331 19.65 -24.71 15.92
C VAL A 331 19.30 -25.82 14.94
N ALA A 332 18.75 -25.49 13.77
CA ALA A 332 18.39 -26.51 12.77
C ALA A 332 19.61 -27.26 12.22
N HIS A 333 20.76 -26.58 12.10
CA HIS A 333 22.02 -27.22 11.71
C HIS A 333 22.55 -28.14 12.80
N ASN A 334 22.59 -27.67 14.04
CA ASN A 334 23.13 -28.41 15.17
C ASN A 334 22.29 -29.66 15.47
N ILE A 335 20.95 -29.56 15.47
CA ILE A 335 20.08 -30.74 15.61
C ILE A 335 20.33 -31.77 14.49
N TYR A 336 20.50 -31.32 13.25
CA TYR A 336 20.81 -32.23 12.14
C TYR A 336 22.14 -32.94 12.31
N VAL A 337 23.18 -32.24 12.76
CA VAL A 337 24.49 -32.82 13.03
C VAL A 337 24.40 -33.81 14.20
N SER A 338 23.73 -33.45 15.29
CA SER A 338 23.54 -34.32 16.47
C SER A 338 22.81 -35.62 16.11
N ILE A 339 21.80 -35.55 15.24
CA ILE A 339 21.04 -36.75 14.80
C ILE A 339 21.84 -37.62 13.84
N THR A 340 22.52 -37.02 12.86
CA THR A 340 23.13 -37.78 11.76
C THR A 340 24.59 -38.14 11.97
N GLY A 341 25.27 -37.48 12.92
CA GLY A 341 26.72 -37.53 13.09
C GLY A 341 27.51 -36.91 11.92
N LYS A 342 26.83 -36.28 10.94
CA LYS A 342 27.46 -35.77 9.73
C LYS A 342 27.79 -34.29 9.86
N GLY A 343 29.08 -34.00 10.05
CA GLY A 343 29.60 -32.64 10.13
C GLY A 343 30.01 -32.24 11.54
N LYS A 344 30.18 -30.94 11.77
CA LYS A 344 30.53 -30.37 13.08
C LYS A 344 29.44 -29.39 13.52
N LEU A 345 29.23 -29.32 14.84
CA LEU A 345 28.35 -28.32 15.44
C LEU A 345 28.87 -26.92 15.12
N GLU A 346 27.96 -26.03 14.78
CA GLU A 346 28.22 -24.64 14.45
C GLU A 346 28.06 -23.79 15.72
N GLU A 347 29.10 -23.03 16.04
CA GLU A 347 29.05 -22.05 17.14
C GLU A 347 28.23 -20.82 16.75
N TYR A 348 27.43 -20.32 17.69
CA TYR A 348 26.59 -19.16 17.47
C TYR A 348 27.38 -17.87 17.59
N ARG A 349 27.71 -17.26 16.45
CA ARG A 349 28.40 -15.98 16.34
C ARG A 349 27.62 -15.04 15.42
N PRO A 350 26.48 -14.49 15.88
CA PRO A 350 25.60 -13.70 15.04
C PRO A 350 26.23 -12.37 14.64
N LYS A 351 25.87 -11.90 13.45
CA LYS A 351 26.29 -10.63 12.86
C LYS A 351 25.04 -9.85 12.45
N PHE A 352 24.67 -8.86 13.26
CA PHE A 352 23.46 -8.07 13.03
C PHE A 352 23.69 -6.97 12.00
N HIS A 353 22.72 -6.76 11.12
CA HIS A 353 22.79 -5.79 10.02
C HIS A 353 22.29 -4.39 10.38
N GLY A 354 21.85 -4.20 11.63
CA GLY A 354 21.44 -2.90 12.16
C GLY A 354 19.96 -2.83 12.51
N VAL A 355 19.46 -1.60 12.66
CA VAL A 355 18.10 -1.33 13.16
C VAL A 355 17.43 -0.26 12.31
N MET A 356 16.14 -0.45 12.08
CA MET A 356 15.24 0.44 11.37
C MET A 356 14.01 0.69 12.24
N VAL A 357 13.39 1.84 12.04
CA VAL A 357 12.17 2.19 12.76
C VAL A 357 11.28 3.05 11.87
N SER A 358 10.01 2.69 11.80
CA SER A 358 9.01 3.47 11.06
C SER A 358 8.32 4.50 11.96
N LEU A 359 7.85 5.58 11.37
CA LEU A 359 7.10 6.66 12.04
C LEU A 359 5.88 6.94 11.17
N GLY A 360 4.87 6.08 11.33
CA GLY A 360 3.75 5.96 10.40
C GLY A 360 4.16 5.29 9.08
N GLY A 361 3.29 5.35 8.08
CA GLY A 361 3.51 4.71 6.80
C GLY A 361 4.43 5.46 5.84
N ARG A 362 4.93 6.66 6.21
CA ARG A 362 5.61 7.59 5.26
C ARG A 362 7.03 7.98 5.62
N TYR A 363 7.48 7.70 6.83
CA TYR A 363 8.77 8.17 7.31
C TYR A 363 9.45 7.08 8.11
N GLY A 364 10.76 6.89 7.90
CA GLY A 364 11.55 5.93 8.64
C GLY A 364 12.92 6.47 8.98
N VAL A 365 13.57 5.82 9.93
CA VAL A 365 14.97 6.05 10.28
C VAL A 365 15.65 4.69 10.34
N ALA A 366 16.82 4.56 9.72
CA ALA A 366 17.56 3.32 9.71
C ALA A 366 19.06 3.57 9.87
N ARG A 367 19.69 2.71 10.66
CA ARG A 367 21.13 2.53 10.72
C ARG A 367 21.42 1.09 10.36
N VAL A 368 21.91 0.87 9.15
CA VAL A 368 22.12 -0.47 8.60
C VAL A 368 23.48 -0.58 7.93
N GLY A 369 23.97 -1.81 7.78
CA GLY A 369 25.25 -2.09 7.15
C GLY A 369 25.83 -3.44 7.56
N LEU A 370 27.13 -3.58 7.38
CA LEU A 370 27.87 -4.77 7.81
C LEU A 370 28.50 -4.54 9.18
N PRO A 371 28.82 -5.60 9.94
CA PRO A 371 29.60 -5.47 11.17
C PRO A 371 30.90 -4.72 10.90
N GLY A 372 31.07 -3.55 11.54
CA GLY A 372 32.21 -2.64 11.34
C GLY A 372 31.97 -1.45 10.40
N LEU A 373 30.92 -1.47 9.57
CA LEU A 373 30.55 -0.35 8.69
C LEU A 373 29.03 -0.15 8.67
N MET A 374 28.54 0.72 9.55
CA MET A 374 27.12 1.05 9.70
C MET A 374 26.84 2.46 9.18
N ILE A 375 25.93 2.57 8.22
CA ILE A 375 25.51 3.84 7.61
C ILE A 375 24.12 4.25 8.08
N ASN A 376 23.89 5.56 8.15
CA ASN A 376 22.57 6.11 8.46
C ASN A 376 21.86 6.43 7.14
N LEU A 377 20.70 5.84 6.92
CA LEU A 377 19.97 6.04 5.66
C LEU A 377 19.08 7.29 5.71
N PRO A 378 18.86 7.95 4.56
CA PRO A 378 17.82 8.96 4.44
C PRO A 378 16.42 8.32 4.60
N PRO A 379 15.39 9.09 4.99
CA PRO A 379 14.10 8.51 5.41
C PRO A 379 13.40 7.65 4.37
N PHE A 380 13.47 8.03 3.09
CA PHE A 380 12.90 7.24 2.00
C PHE A 380 13.58 5.87 1.88
N LEU A 381 14.91 5.82 1.92
CA LEU A 381 15.66 4.57 1.88
C LEU A 381 15.46 3.74 3.16
N ALA A 382 15.28 4.38 4.32
CA ALA A 382 14.94 3.68 5.56
C ALA A 382 13.59 2.94 5.46
N MET A 383 12.56 3.58 4.90
CA MET A 383 11.27 2.92 4.64
C MET A 383 11.42 1.80 3.60
N PHE A 384 12.14 2.06 2.51
CA PHE A 384 12.45 1.02 1.53
C PHE A 384 13.12 -0.20 2.19
N THR A 385 14.09 0.02 3.08
CA THR A 385 14.76 -1.05 3.82
C THR A 385 13.80 -1.83 4.71
N LYS A 386 12.86 -1.17 5.44
CA LYS A 386 11.82 -1.86 6.22
C LYS A 386 11.06 -2.87 5.34
N HIS A 387 10.50 -2.40 4.23
CA HIS A 387 9.70 -3.27 3.35
C HIS A 387 10.56 -4.32 2.64
N PHE A 388 11.80 -4.00 2.27
CA PHE A 388 12.72 -4.95 1.63
C PHE A 388 13.09 -6.11 2.56
N ILE A 389 13.37 -5.84 3.84
CA ILE A 389 13.65 -6.87 4.84
C ILE A 389 12.41 -7.76 5.05
N ASN A 390 11.22 -7.17 5.14
CA ASN A 390 9.97 -7.94 5.21
C ASN A 390 9.78 -8.84 3.99
N ILE A 391 10.08 -8.37 2.77
CA ILE A 391 10.05 -9.19 1.56
C ILE A 391 11.04 -10.37 1.65
N ILE A 392 12.27 -10.15 2.10
CA ILE A 392 13.25 -11.22 2.31
C ILE A 392 12.70 -12.28 3.28
N TYR A 393 12.11 -11.85 4.39
CA TYR A 393 11.49 -12.75 5.35
C TYR A 393 10.32 -13.54 4.73
N PHE A 394 9.43 -12.87 3.98
CA PHE A 394 8.31 -13.54 3.32
C PHE A 394 8.74 -14.57 2.27
N VAL A 395 9.83 -14.31 1.54
CA VAL A 395 10.42 -15.29 0.63
C VAL A 395 10.82 -16.55 1.40
N GLN A 396 11.41 -16.40 2.60
CA GLN A 396 11.78 -17.53 3.45
C GLN A 396 10.57 -18.29 4.02
N VAL A 397 9.44 -17.63 4.30
CA VAL A 397 8.26 -18.23 4.95
C VAL A 397 7.24 -18.80 3.97
N LEU A 398 6.81 -18.05 2.97
CA LEU A 398 5.73 -18.46 2.05
C LEU A 398 6.01 -18.14 0.58
N GLY A 399 7.22 -17.64 0.27
CA GLY A 399 7.65 -17.38 -1.09
C GLY A 399 6.86 -16.24 -1.75
N TRP A 400 6.75 -16.32 -3.08
CA TRP A 400 6.13 -15.27 -3.90
C TRP A 400 4.67 -14.96 -3.53
N ASN A 401 3.90 -15.95 -3.08
CA ASN A 401 2.50 -15.76 -2.74
C ASN A 401 2.29 -14.74 -1.61
N LYS A 402 3.15 -14.73 -0.59
CA LYS A 402 3.06 -13.72 0.48
C LYS A 402 3.66 -12.39 0.04
N VAL A 403 4.72 -12.40 -0.76
CA VAL A 403 5.32 -11.17 -1.33
C VAL A 403 4.30 -10.42 -2.17
N SER A 404 3.60 -11.09 -3.09
CA SER A 404 2.55 -10.47 -3.92
C SER A 404 1.43 -9.87 -3.06
N GLY A 405 0.94 -10.61 -2.05
CA GLY A 405 -0.06 -10.11 -1.11
C GLY A 405 0.43 -8.89 -0.32
N TYR A 406 1.69 -8.90 0.11
CA TYR A 406 2.36 -7.79 0.81
C TYR A 406 2.50 -6.54 -0.04
N LEU A 407 3.04 -6.69 -1.24
CA LEU A 407 3.15 -5.59 -2.20
C LEU A 407 1.78 -4.97 -2.52
N GLY A 408 0.75 -5.83 -2.63
CA GLY A 408 -0.64 -5.41 -2.77
C GLY A 408 -1.06 -4.39 -1.70
N HIS A 409 -1.04 -4.77 -0.42
CA HIS A 409 -1.58 -3.92 0.64
C HIS A 409 -0.67 -2.77 1.09
N GLU A 410 0.65 -2.93 1.04
CA GLU A 410 1.58 -1.87 1.49
C GLU A 410 1.81 -0.77 0.44
N PHE A 411 1.66 -1.08 -0.85
CA PHE A 411 2.02 -0.17 -1.93
C PHE A 411 0.85 0.17 -2.84
N PHE A 412 0.02 -0.80 -3.19
CA PHE A 412 -0.98 -0.63 -4.23
C PHE A 412 -2.39 -0.31 -3.71
N THR A 413 -2.82 -0.93 -2.62
CA THR A 413 -4.21 -0.80 -2.12
C THR A 413 -4.31 -0.08 -0.78
N ILE A 414 -3.21 0.50 -0.28
CA ILE A 414 -3.21 1.22 0.99
C ILE A 414 -4.20 2.40 0.95
N ARG A 415 -4.89 2.63 2.06
CA ARG A 415 -5.85 3.74 2.17
C ARG A 415 -5.17 5.02 2.64
N ASN A 416 -5.80 6.16 2.35
CA ASN A 416 -5.43 7.47 2.88
C ASN A 416 -3.98 7.90 2.56
N LYS A 417 -3.39 7.37 1.47
CA LYS A 417 -2.02 7.66 1.02
C LYS A 417 -0.96 7.38 2.10
N ARG A 418 -1.20 6.43 3.02
CA ARG A 418 -0.30 6.09 4.14
C ARG A 418 0.79 5.09 3.73
N SER A 419 1.45 5.36 2.60
CA SER A 419 2.63 4.60 2.16
C SER A 419 3.76 5.56 1.79
N PHE A 420 4.99 5.09 1.91
CA PHE A 420 6.18 5.90 1.67
C PHE A 420 6.38 6.22 0.19
N VAL A 421 5.76 5.46 -0.70
CA VAL A 421 5.66 5.77 -2.15
C VAL A 421 4.51 6.73 -2.47
N GLY A 422 3.80 7.22 -1.45
CA GLY A 422 2.74 8.21 -1.58
C GLY A 422 1.44 7.66 -2.17
N GLY A 423 0.57 8.57 -2.62
CA GLY A 423 -0.76 8.24 -3.13
C GLY A 423 -0.82 7.84 -4.60
N HIS A 424 0.28 7.94 -5.36
CA HIS A 424 0.24 7.71 -6.81
C HIS A 424 0.07 6.25 -7.20
N LEU A 425 0.65 5.33 -6.41
CA LEU A 425 0.51 3.89 -6.62
C LEU A 425 -0.61 3.28 -5.78
N SER A 426 -1.07 4.02 -4.79
CA SER A 426 -1.96 3.63 -3.71
C SER A 426 -3.42 3.95 -4.04
N ASN A 427 -4.07 3.13 -4.87
CA ASN A 427 -5.50 3.24 -5.17
C ASN A 427 -6.19 1.87 -5.19
N ARG A 428 -7.45 1.82 -4.76
CA ARG A 428 -8.26 0.58 -4.74
C ARG A 428 -8.34 -0.09 -6.11
N THR A 429 -8.34 0.72 -7.16
CA THR A 429 -8.21 0.31 -8.56
C THR A 429 -6.83 0.76 -9.04
N PRO A 430 -6.09 -0.05 -9.82
CA PRO A 430 -4.76 0.31 -10.33
C PRO A 430 -4.84 1.37 -11.42
N SER A 431 -5.29 2.57 -11.06
CA SER A 431 -5.54 3.69 -11.95
C SER A 431 -4.25 4.30 -12.52
N PHE A 432 -3.07 3.86 -12.08
CA PHE A 432 -1.81 4.14 -12.76
C PHE A 432 -1.77 3.54 -14.17
N LEU A 433 -2.58 2.50 -14.45
CA LEU A 433 -2.78 1.96 -15.80
C LEU A 433 -3.47 2.95 -16.75
N LEU A 434 -4.06 4.04 -16.23
CA LEU A 434 -4.62 5.10 -17.05
C LEU A 434 -3.56 6.07 -17.58
N VAL A 435 -2.35 6.08 -17.01
CA VAL A 435 -1.30 7.03 -17.40
C VAL A 435 -0.85 6.82 -18.85
N PRO A 436 -0.55 5.60 -19.34
CA PRO A 436 -0.22 5.40 -20.75
C PRO A 436 -1.34 5.88 -21.68
N LEU A 437 -2.60 5.60 -21.34
CA LEU A 437 -3.76 6.02 -22.13
C LEU A 437 -3.91 7.54 -22.14
N ARG A 438 -3.69 8.21 -20.99
CA ARG A 438 -3.71 9.67 -20.84
C ARG A 438 -2.61 10.33 -21.67
N LEU A 439 -1.38 9.82 -21.57
CA LEU A 439 -0.23 10.32 -22.33
C LEU A 439 -0.44 10.14 -23.84
N TRP A 440 -0.96 8.98 -24.25
CA TRP A 440 -1.26 8.69 -25.64
C TRP A 440 -2.34 9.63 -26.19
N LEU A 441 -3.48 9.78 -25.50
CA LEU A 441 -4.57 10.67 -25.96
C LEU A 441 -4.09 12.12 -26.04
N GLY A 442 -3.29 12.56 -25.06
CA GLY A 442 -2.68 13.87 -25.07
C GLY A 442 -1.70 14.06 -26.24
N ALA A 443 -0.88 13.04 -26.54
CA ALA A 443 0.05 13.08 -27.66
C ALA A 443 -0.66 13.16 -29.01
N VAL A 444 -1.80 12.46 -29.19
CA VAL A 444 -2.60 12.56 -30.42
C VAL A 444 -3.15 13.97 -30.61
N TRP A 445 -3.78 14.55 -29.58
CA TRP A 445 -4.30 15.92 -29.69
C TRP A 445 -3.19 16.95 -29.97
N LEU A 446 -2.05 16.80 -29.33
CA LEU A 446 -0.90 17.66 -29.58
C LEU A 446 -0.39 17.50 -31.01
N PHE A 447 -0.31 16.27 -31.50
CA PHE A 447 0.13 15.97 -32.87
C PHE A 447 -0.83 16.57 -33.90
N GLU A 448 -2.13 16.34 -33.77
CA GLU A 448 -3.17 16.89 -34.65
C GLU A 448 -3.13 18.43 -34.70
N GLY A 449 -3.02 19.08 -33.53
CA GLY A 449 -2.90 20.53 -33.45
C GLY A 449 -1.64 21.05 -34.15
N ILE A 450 -0.49 20.37 -33.99
CA ILE A 450 0.77 20.74 -34.67
C ILE A 450 0.66 20.52 -36.18
N MET A 451 0.09 19.40 -36.64
CA MET A 451 -0.08 19.11 -38.07
C MET A 451 -0.95 20.17 -38.74
N LYS A 452 -2.01 20.64 -38.09
CA LYS A 452 -2.84 21.73 -38.63
C LYS A 452 -2.08 23.06 -38.76
N ILE A 453 -1.15 23.35 -37.86
CA ILE A 453 -0.24 24.50 -38.00
C ILE A 453 0.64 24.31 -39.24
N VAL A 454 1.22 23.11 -39.41
CA VAL A 454 2.07 22.77 -40.56
C VAL A 454 1.29 22.86 -41.88
N ASP A 455 0.04 22.42 -41.89
CA ASP A 455 -0.87 22.47 -43.04
C ASP A 455 -1.41 23.89 -43.33
N GLY A 456 -0.97 24.90 -42.58
CA GLY A 456 -1.24 26.30 -42.84
C GLY A 456 -2.63 26.77 -42.40
N TRP A 457 -3.23 26.15 -41.37
CA TRP A 457 -4.55 26.54 -40.84
C TRP A 457 -4.61 27.97 -40.28
N PHE A 458 -3.47 28.62 -40.00
CA PHE A 458 -3.42 30.02 -39.56
C PHE A 458 -3.34 31.03 -40.70
N VAL A 459 -3.08 30.56 -41.93
CA VAL A 459 -2.75 31.43 -43.07
C VAL A 459 -3.93 31.52 -44.04
N SER A 460 -4.71 30.45 -44.19
CA SER A 460 -5.83 30.41 -45.15
C SER A 460 -7.06 29.67 -44.60
N PRO A 461 -8.28 30.08 -44.99
CA PRO A 461 -9.49 29.39 -44.59
C PRO A 461 -9.54 28.00 -45.23
N LYS A 462 -9.50 26.95 -44.39
CA LYS A 462 -9.53 25.52 -44.82
C LYS A 462 -10.83 24.82 -44.42
N LEU A 463 -11.67 25.43 -43.58
CA LEU A 463 -12.90 24.79 -43.09
C LEU A 463 -13.86 24.43 -44.22
N LYS A 464 -13.90 25.25 -45.28
CA LYS A 464 -14.76 25.01 -46.45
C LYS A 464 -14.40 23.70 -47.16
N ASP A 465 -13.12 23.48 -47.43
CA ASP A 465 -12.64 22.25 -48.07
C ASP A 465 -12.72 21.06 -47.11
N PHE A 466 -12.44 21.29 -45.82
CA PHE A 466 -12.47 20.28 -44.76
C PHE A 466 -13.87 19.68 -44.54
N PHE A 467 -14.90 20.51 -44.30
CA PHE A 467 -16.27 20.03 -44.13
C PHE A 467 -16.93 19.63 -45.45
N GLY A 468 -16.65 20.38 -46.53
CA GLY A 468 -17.20 20.13 -47.85
C GLY A 468 -16.73 18.80 -48.45
N GLY A 469 -15.44 18.49 -48.31
CA GLY A 469 -14.86 17.22 -48.78
C GLY A 469 -15.49 16.02 -48.10
N ALA A 470 -15.55 16.03 -46.76
CA ALA A 470 -16.16 14.93 -45.99
C ALA A 470 -17.63 14.72 -46.38
N ASN A 471 -18.42 15.79 -46.45
CA ASN A 471 -19.83 15.70 -46.85
C ASN A 471 -20.01 15.16 -48.28
N SER A 472 -19.17 15.59 -49.22
CA SER A 472 -19.16 15.07 -50.59
C SER A 472 -18.89 13.56 -50.64
N TRP A 473 -17.93 13.07 -49.85
CA TRP A 473 -17.62 11.65 -49.75
C TRP A 473 -18.79 10.82 -49.23
N TYR A 474 -19.38 11.20 -48.07
CA TYR A 474 -20.57 10.50 -47.55
C TYR A 474 -21.73 10.56 -48.55
N ASN A 475 -21.97 11.70 -49.20
CA ASN A 475 -23.04 11.84 -50.19
C ASN A 475 -22.80 10.97 -51.43
N SER A 476 -21.55 10.82 -51.90
CA SER A 476 -21.20 9.93 -53.01
C SER A 476 -21.48 8.45 -52.69
N LEU A 477 -21.33 8.04 -51.43
CA LEU A 477 -21.61 6.68 -50.96
C LEU A 477 -23.10 6.46 -50.70
N LEU A 478 -23.82 7.49 -50.25
CA LEU A 478 -25.27 7.43 -50.06
C LEU A 478 -26.04 7.48 -51.39
N GLY A 479 -25.46 8.10 -52.42
CA GLY A 479 -26.00 8.17 -53.78
C GLY A 479 -25.68 6.97 -54.67
N SER A 480 -24.88 5.99 -54.20
CA SER A 480 -24.54 4.78 -54.95
C SER A 480 -25.60 3.66 -54.82
N THR A 481 -26.88 4.03 -54.97
CA THR A 481 -27.93 3.09 -55.39
C THR A 481 -28.41 3.52 -56.77
N SER A 482 -27.92 2.81 -57.80
CA SER A 482 -28.23 2.89 -59.24
C SER A 482 -28.15 4.27 -59.89
N ASP A 483 -27.26 4.36 -60.90
CA ASP A 483 -27.20 5.39 -61.94
C ASP A 483 -26.49 6.72 -61.61
N ALA A 484 -25.15 6.70 -61.56
CA ALA A 484 -24.29 7.80 -62.04
C ALA A 484 -22.80 7.40 -62.03
N VAL A 485 -22.41 6.39 -62.83
CA VAL A 485 -20.99 6.11 -63.12
C VAL A 485 -20.56 6.98 -64.30
N SER A 486 -20.20 8.25 -64.07
CA SER A 486 -19.46 9.02 -65.09
C SER A 486 -18.78 10.33 -64.64
N ASN A 487 -18.79 10.74 -63.38
CA ASN A 487 -18.06 11.97 -62.97
C ASN A 487 -17.26 11.88 -61.65
N ALA A 488 -16.99 10.67 -61.15
CA ALA A 488 -16.47 10.45 -59.79
C ALA A 488 -14.97 10.12 -59.70
N THR A 489 -14.09 10.78 -60.47
CA THR A 489 -12.64 10.53 -60.41
C THR A 489 -11.80 11.67 -59.83
N ASN A 490 -12.31 12.90 -59.77
CA ASN A 490 -11.54 14.04 -59.24
C ASN A 490 -12.02 14.58 -57.87
N ALA A 491 -13.24 14.24 -57.43
CA ALA A 491 -13.76 14.66 -56.12
C ALA A 491 -13.46 13.66 -54.99
N ALA A 492 -13.04 12.43 -55.30
CA ALA A 492 -12.76 11.39 -54.30
C ALA A 492 -11.37 11.51 -53.67
N ALA A 493 -10.38 12.07 -54.39
CA ALA A 493 -9.01 12.21 -53.91
C ALA A 493 -8.88 13.31 -52.83
N SER A 494 -9.57 14.44 -52.98
CA SER A 494 -9.61 15.51 -51.98
C SER A 494 -10.47 15.18 -50.76
N ALA A 495 -11.43 14.26 -50.93
CA ALA A 495 -12.38 13.89 -49.89
C ALA A 495 -11.86 12.77 -48.96
N SER A 496 -11.01 11.86 -49.46
CA SER A 496 -10.23 10.99 -48.58
C SER A 496 -9.27 11.80 -47.73
N ASP A 497 -8.65 12.84 -48.29
CA ASP A 497 -7.69 13.68 -47.58
C ASP A 497 -8.31 14.40 -46.38
N ALA A 498 -9.55 14.89 -46.45
CA ALA A 498 -10.19 15.62 -45.34
C ALA A 498 -10.52 14.74 -44.12
N VAL A 499 -10.93 13.49 -44.35
CA VAL A 499 -11.18 12.53 -43.25
C VAL A 499 -9.86 11.93 -42.76
N SER A 500 -8.89 11.71 -43.66
CA SER A 500 -7.53 11.27 -43.35
C SER A 500 -6.69 12.29 -42.57
N THR A 501 -6.84 13.60 -42.85
CA THR A 501 -6.18 14.68 -42.08
C THR A 501 -6.79 14.87 -40.70
N ALA A 502 -8.01 14.38 -40.44
CA ALA A 502 -8.60 14.39 -39.11
C ALA A 502 -8.20 13.17 -38.25
N THR A 503 -7.51 12.17 -38.82
CA THR A 503 -7.21 10.90 -38.14
C THR A 503 -5.82 10.30 -38.43
N GLY A 504 -4.93 11.04 -39.11
CA GLY A 504 -3.55 10.62 -39.40
C GLY A 504 -3.37 9.35 -40.26
N ALA A 505 -4.34 8.99 -41.12
CA ALA A 505 -4.28 7.75 -41.93
C ALA A 505 -4.08 8.04 -43.43
N ALA A 506 -3.12 7.37 -44.08
CA ALA A 506 -2.76 7.60 -45.49
C ALA A 506 -3.90 7.29 -46.49
N PRO A 507 -4.01 8.03 -47.61
CA PRO A 507 -5.08 7.84 -48.58
C PRO A 507 -4.81 6.61 -49.46
N SER A 508 -5.79 5.71 -49.58
CA SER A 508 -5.77 4.61 -50.55
C SER A 508 -6.90 4.78 -51.56
N ALA A 509 -6.55 4.75 -52.84
CA ALA A 509 -7.41 5.16 -53.95
C ALA A 509 -8.26 4.01 -54.53
N HIS A 510 -9.57 4.29 -54.68
CA HIS A 510 -10.63 3.70 -55.52
C HIS A 510 -11.01 2.20 -55.40
N ALA A 511 -12.23 1.92 -54.87
CA ALA A 511 -13.40 1.37 -55.60
C ALA A 511 -14.55 0.95 -54.63
N ALA A 512 -15.77 1.47 -54.89
CA ALA A 512 -17.09 1.13 -54.31
C ALA A 512 -17.13 0.93 -52.79
N GLY A 513 -17.17 2.03 -52.04
CA GLY A 513 -17.57 1.97 -50.64
C GLY A 513 -19.02 1.50 -50.46
N THR A 514 -19.30 0.92 -49.30
CA THR A 514 -20.60 0.29 -48.99
C THR A 514 -21.28 1.03 -47.85
N VAL A 515 -22.57 1.34 -48.01
CA VAL A 515 -23.41 1.88 -46.92
C VAL A 515 -23.89 0.71 -46.08
N ILE A 516 -23.57 0.74 -44.80
CA ILE A 516 -23.90 -0.33 -43.85
C ILE A 516 -25.15 0.05 -43.07
N LEU A 517 -25.22 1.31 -42.62
CA LEU A 517 -26.38 1.84 -41.93
C LEU A 517 -26.61 3.29 -42.37
N ASN A 518 -27.86 3.60 -42.69
CA ASN A 518 -28.32 4.93 -42.98
C ASN A 518 -29.72 5.09 -42.37
N TRP A 519 -29.77 5.52 -41.12
CA TRP A 519 -31.02 5.63 -40.37
C TRP A 519 -31.34 7.09 -40.10
N ASP A 520 -32.43 7.57 -40.69
CA ASP A 520 -33.02 8.86 -40.37
C ASP A 520 -34.01 8.72 -39.19
N ILE A 521 -33.74 9.45 -38.11
CA ILE A 521 -34.57 9.44 -36.91
C ILE A 521 -35.39 10.74 -36.89
N PHE A 522 -36.61 10.63 -37.41
CA PHE A 522 -37.63 11.68 -37.45
C PHE A 522 -37.18 13.01 -38.10
N GLY A 523 -36.16 13.00 -38.97
CA GLY A 523 -35.61 14.21 -39.58
C GLY A 523 -34.80 15.10 -38.62
N ILE A 524 -34.53 14.63 -37.39
CA ILE A 524 -33.83 15.37 -36.35
C ILE A 524 -32.32 15.09 -36.40
N PHE A 525 -31.94 13.84 -36.62
CA PHE A 525 -30.56 13.42 -36.87
C PHE A 525 -30.52 12.13 -37.69
N LYS A 526 -29.51 12.03 -38.55
CA LYS A 526 -29.29 10.90 -39.47
C LYS A 526 -28.00 10.19 -39.11
N LEU A 527 -28.11 8.92 -38.74
CA LEU A 527 -26.97 8.06 -38.40
C LEU A 527 -26.46 7.40 -39.67
N ILE A 528 -25.19 7.63 -40.01
CA ILE A 528 -24.57 7.15 -41.24
C ILE A 528 -23.33 6.32 -40.86
N PHE A 529 -23.32 5.07 -41.26
CA PHE A 529 -22.19 4.16 -41.10
C PHE A 529 -21.83 3.56 -42.47
N VAL A 530 -20.61 3.83 -42.90
CA VAL A 530 -20.13 3.46 -44.24
C VAL A 530 -18.77 2.80 -44.16
N SER A 531 -18.45 2.03 -45.19
CA SER A 531 -17.11 1.48 -45.42
C SER A 531 -16.55 2.05 -46.72
N GLY A 532 -15.30 2.53 -46.70
CA GLY A 532 -14.60 3.05 -47.88
C GLY A 532 -14.23 1.98 -48.92
N LYS A 533 -14.31 0.69 -48.55
CA LYS A 533 -14.06 -0.47 -49.42
C LYS A 533 -15.25 -1.45 -49.38
N SER A 534 -15.20 -2.49 -50.22
CA SER A 534 -16.12 -3.62 -50.09
C SER A 534 -15.90 -4.34 -48.75
N ILE A 535 -16.98 -4.72 -48.07
CA ILE A 535 -16.97 -5.31 -46.71
C ILE A 535 -15.96 -6.47 -46.58
N SER A 536 -15.81 -7.28 -47.62
CA SER A 536 -14.87 -8.41 -47.66
C SER A 536 -13.39 -8.05 -47.63
N LYS A 537 -13.03 -6.80 -47.95
CA LYS A 537 -11.65 -6.26 -47.96
C LYS A 537 -11.45 -5.15 -46.94
N SER A 538 -12.48 -4.77 -46.21
CA SER A 538 -12.45 -3.66 -45.26
C SER A 538 -11.80 -4.05 -43.94
N THR A 539 -10.93 -3.18 -43.45
CA THR A 539 -10.37 -3.21 -42.10
C THR A 539 -11.06 -2.17 -41.20
N LEU A 540 -10.77 -2.17 -39.90
CA LEU A 540 -11.31 -1.19 -38.94
C LEU A 540 -11.07 0.28 -39.35
N ALA A 541 -9.99 0.56 -40.08
CA ALA A 541 -9.66 1.90 -40.57
C ALA A 541 -10.52 2.34 -41.77
N ASP A 542 -11.18 1.40 -42.45
CA ASP A 542 -12.00 1.69 -43.62
C ASP A 542 -13.46 2.01 -43.25
N TYR A 543 -13.87 1.74 -42.00
CA TYR A 543 -15.21 2.05 -41.50
C TYR A 543 -15.28 3.45 -40.93
N ALA A 544 -16.29 4.23 -41.32
CA ALA A 544 -16.52 5.59 -40.85
C ALA A 544 -17.95 5.78 -40.36
N PHE A 545 -18.09 6.53 -39.26
CA PHE A 545 -19.34 6.82 -38.58
C PHE A 545 -19.58 8.33 -38.52
N LYS A 546 -20.79 8.75 -38.88
CA LYS A 546 -21.22 10.15 -38.87
C LYS A 546 -22.63 10.28 -38.27
N VAL A 547 -22.84 11.31 -37.45
CA VAL A 547 -24.17 11.72 -36.96
C VAL A 547 -24.53 13.03 -37.61
N ASP A 548 -25.27 12.99 -38.70
CA ASP A 548 -25.63 14.19 -39.45
C ASP A 548 -26.81 14.90 -38.78
N ILE A 549 -26.58 16.14 -38.33
CA ILE A 549 -27.58 16.96 -37.64
C ILE A 549 -27.94 18.15 -38.55
N PRO A 550 -29.13 18.18 -39.18
CA PRO A 550 -29.51 19.23 -40.14
C PRO A 550 -29.38 20.66 -39.59
N VAL A 551 -29.70 20.87 -38.32
CA VAL A 551 -29.58 22.17 -37.64
C VAL A 551 -28.12 22.62 -37.53
N MET A 552 -27.21 21.69 -37.24
CA MET A 552 -25.77 21.99 -37.17
C MET A 552 -25.22 22.33 -38.56
N ASN A 553 -25.63 21.59 -39.58
CA ASN A 553 -25.25 21.87 -40.97
C ASN A 553 -25.73 23.25 -41.43
N TRP A 554 -26.97 23.62 -41.08
CA TRP A 554 -27.48 24.98 -41.33
C TRP A 554 -26.62 26.04 -40.64
N PHE A 555 -26.32 25.86 -39.35
CA PHE A 555 -25.50 26.80 -38.60
C PHE A 555 -24.10 26.98 -39.20
N ILE A 556 -23.43 25.88 -39.57
CA ILE A 556 -22.11 25.93 -40.21
C ILE A 556 -22.19 26.67 -41.55
N ASN A 557 -23.15 26.32 -42.41
CA ASN A 557 -23.26 26.86 -43.75
C ASN A 557 -23.75 28.32 -43.80
N THR A 558 -24.56 28.74 -42.83
CA THR A 558 -25.16 30.09 -42.80
C THR A 558 -24.38 31.06 -41.91
N CYS A 559 -23.84 30.61 -40.77
CA CYS A 559 -23.20 31.51 -39.82
C CYS A 559 -21.67 31.54 -39.96
N ILE A 560 -21.03 30.44 -40.38
CA ILE A 560 -19.56 30.31 -40.36
C ILE A 560 -18.97 30.43 -41.76
N MET A 561 -19.45 29.62 -42.69
CA MET A 561 -18.91 29.48 -44.05
C MET A 561 -18.96 30.76 -44.91
N PRO A 562 -19.88 31.73 -44.71
CA PRO A 562 -19.89 32.98 -45.49
C PRO A 562 -18.81 33.99 -45.07
N PHE A 563 -18.16 33.83 -43.91
CA PHE A 563 -17.25 34.83 -43.34
C PHE A 563 -15.84 34.27 -43.14
N ASP A 564 -14.90 34.64 -44.01
CA ASP A 564 -13.51 34.14 -43.97
C ASP A 564 -12.80 34.45 -42.65
N TRP A 565 -13.03 35.63 -42.07
CA TRP A 565 -12.44 36.02 -40.78
C TRP A 565 -12.94 35.11 -39.63
N LEU A 566 -14.20 34.69 -39.68
CA LEU A 566 -14.80 33.81 -38.67
C LEU A 566 -14.31 32.37 -38.84
N GLN A 567 -14.08 31.93 -40.08
CA GLN A 567 -13.44 30.64 -40.35
C GLN A 567 -12.03 30.58 -39.76
N ILE A 568 -11.20 31.59 -40.01
CA ILE A 568 -9.84 31.67 -39.47
C ILE A 568 -9.87 31.72 -37.94
N ALA A 569 -10.76 32.51 -37.34
CA ALA A 569 -10.90 32.57 -35.88
C ALA A 569 -11.26 31.21 -35.26
N MET A 570 -12.19 30.48 -35.87
CA MET A 570 -12.57 29.14 -35.41
C MET A 570 -11.45 28.12 -35.59
N GLN A 571 -10.71 28.17 -36.71
CA GLN A 571 -9.55 27.29 -36.93
C GLN A 571 -8.47 27.51 -35.88
N ILE A 572 -8.14 28.77 -35.57
CA ILE A 572 -7.18 29.11 -34.52
C ILE A 572 -7.66 28.58 -33.17
N LEU A 573 -8.95 28.72 -32.86
CA LEU A 573 -9.53 28.21 -31.61
C LEU A 573 -9.45 26.68 -31.53
N ILE A 574 -9.78 25.96 -32.60
CA ILE A 574 -9.69 24.49 -32.66
C ILE A 574 -8.24 24.06 -32.44
N VAL A 575 -7.29 24.61 -33.19
CA VAL A 575 -5.87 24.25 -33.07
C VAL A 575 -5.32 24.56 -31.67
N ALA A 576 -5.65 25.73 -31.12
CA ALA A 576 -5.26 26.09 -29.76
C ALA A 576 -5.89 25.13 -28.73
N ALA A 577 -7.16 24.76 -28.89
CA ALA A 577 -7.83 23.81 -28.02
C ALA A 577 -7.16 22.43 -28.09
N GLU A 578 -6.81 21.93 -29.27
CA GLU A 578 -6.15 20.63 -29.46
C GLU A 578 -4.77 20.60 -28.79
N ILE A 579 -3.96 21.65 -28.98
CA ILE A 579 -2.65 21.76 -28.33
C ILE A 579 -2.78 21.85 -26.81
N LEU A 580 -3.69 22.70 -26.31
CA LEU A 580 -3.90 22.86 -24.87
C LEU A 580 -4.44 21.59 -24.22
N ILE A 581 -5.40 20.91 -24.86
CA ILE A 581 -5.92 19.62 -24.42
C ILE A 581 -4.79 18.59 -24.39
N GLY A 582 -3.98 18.53 -25.45
CA GLY A 582 -2.86 17.62 -25.56
C GLY A 582 -1.85 17.78 -24.43
N LEU A 583 -1.35 19.00 -24.25
CA LEU A 583 -0.39 19.33 -23.18
C LEU A 583 -0.97 19.11 -21.78
N ALA A 584 -2.23 19.48 -21.55
CA ALA A 584 -2.88 19.32 -20.26
C ALA A 584 -3.13 17.85 -19.90
N LEU A 585 -3.54 17.00 -20.86
CA LEU A 585 -3.63 15.55 -20.65
C LEU A 585 -2.25 14.95 -20.38
N MET A 586 -1.21 15.32 -21.15
CA MET A 586 0.14 14.81 -20.92
C MET A 586 0.66 15.16 -19.52
N GLY A 587 0.48 16.43 -19.10
CA GLY A 587 0.82 16.90 -17.76
C GLY A 587 -0.13 16.41 -16.65
N GLY A 588 -1.28 15.86 -17.00
CA GLY A 588 -2.33 15.45 -16.07
C GLY A 588 -2.88 16.62 -15.26
N LEU A 589 -3.12 17.77 -15.90
CA LEU A 589 -3.67 18.99 -15.32
C LEU A 589 -5.12 19.21 -15.80
N PHE A 590 -6.04 19.41 -14.87
CA PHE A 590 -7.47 19.53 -15.12
C PHE A 590 -8.04 18.38 -15.96
N THR A 591 -7.56 17.17 -15.72
CA THR A 591 -7.80 16.00 -16.57
C THR A 591 -9.30 15.71 -16.79
N PRO A 592 -10.19 15.85 -15.79
CA PRO A 592 -11.63 15.69 -16.04
C PRO A 592 -12.23 16.77 -16.95
N LEU A 593 -11.82 18.03 -16.78
CA LEU A 593 -12.29 19.14 -17.63
C LEU A 593 -11.78 18.94 -19.06
N VAL A 594 -10.51 18.62 -19.20
CA VAL A 594 -9.85 18.44 -20.50
C VAL A 594 -10.35 17.18 -21.20
N GLY A 595 -10.65 16.11 -20.46
CA GLY A 595 -11.35 14.93 -20.97
C GLY A 595 -12.74 15.27 -21.52
N ALA A 596 -13.51 16.11 -20.81
CA ALA A 596 -14.81 16.58 -21.29
C ALA A 596 -14.68 17.45 -22.55
N LEU A 597 -13.68 18.34 -22.62
CA LEU A 597 -13.39 19.12 -23.82
C LEU A 597 -12.95 18.23 -25.00
N SER A 598 -12.16 17.19 -24.74
CA SER A 598 -11.77 16.20 -25.74
C SER A 598 -12.99 15.44 -26.28
N ILE A 599 -13.92 15.03 -25.42
CA ILE A 599 -15.19 14.40 -25.84
C ILE A 599 -15.99 15.38 -26.69
N ALA A 600 -16.10 16.64 -26.27
CA ALA A 600 -16.84 17.67 -27.02
C ALA A 600 -16.28 17.88 -28.43
N LEU A 601 -14.95 17.96 -28.58
CA LEU A 601 -14.30 18.05 -29.89
C LEU A 601 -14.52 16.79 -30.75
N LEU A 602 -14.44 15.59 -30.17
CA LEU A 602 -14.72 14.35 -30.89
C LEU A 602 -16.19 14.27 -31.34
N CYS A 603 -17.13 14.65 -30.47
CA CYS A 603 -18.54 14.75 -30.82
C CYS A 603 -18.76 15.77 -31.95
N MET A 604 -18.09 16.93 -31.90
CA MET A 604 -18.12 17.91 -32.99
C MET A 604 -17.71 17.26 -34.31
N PHE A 605 -16.56 16.56 -34.36
CA PHE A 605 -16.10 15.89 -35.58
C PHE A 605 -17.04 14.78 -36.07
N ILE A 606 -17.57 13.95 -35.16
CA ILE A 606 -18.57 12.92 -35.50
C ILE A 606 -19.79 13.56 -36.16
N THR A 607 -20.20 14.76 -35.71
CA THR A 607 -21.37 15.45 -36.27
C THR A 607 -21.08 16.22 -37.56
N SER A 608 -19.85 16.70 -37.76
CA SER A 608 -19.49 17.54 -38.91
C SER A 608 -18.87 16.75 -40.06
N THR A 609 -17.74 16.09 -39.83
CA THR A 609 -16.95 15.38 -40.85
C THR A 609 -17.15 13.86 -40.80
N GLY A 610 -17.75 13.35 -39.72
CA GLY A 610 -17.66 11.94 -39.37
C GLY A 610 -16.26 11.56 -38.86
N GLN A 611 -16.15 10.34 -38.34
CA GLN A 611 -14.94 9.81 -37.73
C GLN A 611 -14.74 8.35 -38.13
N TYR A 612 -13.50 7.94 -38.39
CA TYR A 612 -13.19 6.54 -38.62
C TYR A 612 -13.31 5.73 -37.33
N LEU A 613 -13.74 4.47 -37.46
CA LEU A 613 -13.89 3.56 -36.33
C LEU A 613 -12.54 3.27 -35.65
N SER A 614 -11.43 3.36 -36.40
CA SER A 614 -10.06 3.30 -35.88
C SER A 614 -9.70 4.42 -34.90
N SER A 615 -10.43 5.54 -34.91
CA SER A 615 -10.23 6.67 -34.00
C SER A 615 -11.32 6.76 -32.92
N PHE A 616 -12.38 5.95 -33.02
CA PHE A 616 -13.53 5.99 -32.11
C PHE A 616 -13.16 5.63 -30.66
N TRP A 617 -12.10 4.86 -30.46
CA TRP A 617 -11.60 4.55 -29.12
C TRP A 617 -11.04 5.79 -28.39
N MET A 618 -10.69 6.88 -29.09
CA MET A 618 -10.34 8.16 -28.47
C MET A 618 -11.51 8.72 -27.65
N LEU A 619 -12.76 8.47 -28.09
CA LEU A 619 -13.95 8.86 -27.35
C LEU A 619 -14.03 8.10 -26.02
N MET A 620 -13.77 6.79 -26.05
CA MET A 620 -13.71 5.96 -24.85
C MET A 620 -12.56 6.38 -23.94
N ALA A 621 -11.39 6.71 -24.50
CA ALA A 621 -10.27 7.25 -23.75
C ALA A 621 -10.64 8.58 -23.06
N GLY A 622 -11.31 9.49 -23.77
CA GLY A 622 -11.83 10.75 -23.22
C GLY A 622 -12.81 10.54 -22.06
N ILE A 623 -13.74 9.58 -22.20
CA ILE A 623 -14.67 9.19 -21.12
C ILE A 623 -13.89 8.71 -19.90
N VAL A 624 -12.91 7.83 -20.06
CA VAL A 624 -12.10 7.32 -18.96
C VAL A 624 -11.29 8.43 -18.26
N MET A 625 -10.85 9.47 -19.00
CA MET A 625 -10.13 10.62 -18.42
C MET A 625 -10.96 11.44 -17.44
N LEU A 626 -12.30 11.36 -17.49
CA LEU A 626 -13.19 12.04 -16.54
C LEU A 626 -13.00 11.55 -15.10
N TRP A 627 -12.57 10.29 -14.90
CA TRP A 627 -12.46 9.66 -13.58
C TRP A 627 -11.02 9.52 -13.09
N GLY A 628 -10.42 10.64 -12.70
CA GLY A 628 -9.24 10.64 -11.82
C GLY A 628 -7.91 10.27 -12.48
N ALA A 629 -7.83 10.20 -13.81
CA ALA A 629 -6.59 9.88 -14.54
C ALA A 629 -5.45 10.90 -14.31
N GLY A 630 -5.78 12.14 -13.95
CA GLY A 630 -4.77 13.16 -13.59
C GLY A 630 -4.19 13.00 -12.18
N SER A 631 -4.91 12.32 -11.29
CA SER A 631 -4.50 12.20 -9.88
C SER A 631 -3.29 11.28 -9.68
N ILE A 632 -2.81 10.62 -10.74
CA ILE A 632 -1.71 9.66 -10.70
C ILE A 632 -0.65 10.07 -11.70
N PHE A 633 0.57 10.28 -11.23
CA PHE A 633 1.67 10.81 -12.02
C PHE A 633 1.25 12.01 -12.90
N GLY A 634 0.42 12.89 -12.34
CA GLY A 634 -0.11 14.08 -13.01
C GLY A 634 -0.26 15.23 -12.01
N LEU A 635 -0.35 16.45 -12.54
CA LEU A 635 -0.42 17.67 -11.76
C LEU A 635 -1.68 17.75 -10.87
N ASP A 636 -2.78 17.10 -11.28
CA ASP A 636 -4.04 17.04 -10.52
C ASP A 636 -3.87 16.44 -9.13
N TYR A 637 -2.85 15.61 -8.90
CA TYR A 637 -2.52 15.11 -7.56
C TYR A 637 -2.23 16.24 -6.56
N TYR A 638 -1.61 17.33 -7.02
CA TYR A 638 -1.24 18.48 -6.20
C TYR A 638 -2.25 19.63 -6.34
N THR A 639 -2.71 19.91 -7.55
CA THR A 639 -3.59 21.05 -7.82
C THR A 639 -5.01 20.81 -7.30
N THR A 640 -5.57 19.62 -7.47
CA THR A 640 -6.96 19.34 -7.07
C THR A 640 -7.21 19.57 -5.57
N PRO A 641 -6.37 19.05 -4.63
CA PRO A 641 -6.55 19.32 -3.21
C PRO A 641 -6.37 20.79 -2.84
N LEU A 642 -5.43 21.49 -3.50
CA LEU A 642 -5.20 22.93 -3.27
C LEU A 642 -6.39 23.76 -3.74
N LEU A 643 -6.90 23.45 -4.93
CA LEU A 643 -8.07 24.10 -5.49
C LEU A 643 -9.31 23.81 -4.66
N LYS A 644 -9.54 22.58 -4.20
CA LYS A 644 -10.65 22.23 -3.30
C LYS A 644 -10.65 23.08 -2.02
N LYS A 645 -9.47 23.35 -1.43
CA LYS A 645 -9.35 24.25 -0.26
C LYS A 645 -9.78 25.69 -0.57
N GLY A 646 -9.47 26.20 -1.75
CA GLY A 646 -9.88 27.54 -2.20
C GLY A 646 -11.35 27.59 -2.61
N TRP A 647 -11.80 26.62 -3.40
CA TRP A 647 -13.13 26.48 -3.96
C TRP A 647 -14.19 26.39 -2.84
N LYS A 648 -13.92 25.66 -1.74
CA LYS A 648 -14.76 25.62 -0.53
C LYS A 648 -15.07 26.99 0.10
N ARG A 649 -14.34 28.06 -0.26
CA ARG A 649 -14.57 29.43 0.25
C ARG A 649 -15.50 30.26 -0.65
N LEU A 650 -15.77 29.85 -1.87
CA LEU A 650 -16.60 30.60 -2.82
C LEU A 650 -18.10 30.45 -2.47
N GLY A 651 -18.83 31.57 -2.46
CA GLY A 651 -20.23 31.61 -2.02
C GLY A 651 -21.19 30.77 -2.85
N TRP A 652 -21.08 30.79 -4.18
CA TRP A 652 -21.92 29.99 -5.08
C TRP A 652 -21.69 28.48 -4.88
N VAL A 653 -20.48 28.09 -4.53
CA VAL A 653 -20.05 26.69 -4.38
C VAL A 653 -20.64 26.12 -3.11
N ARG A 654 -20.61 26.92 -2.04
CA ARG A 654 -21.31 26.61 -0.80
C ARG A 654 -22.82 26.48 -1.05
N ARG A 655 -23.40 27.39 -1.83
CA ARG A 655 -24.82 27.40 -2.16
C ARG A 655 -25.26 26.18 -2.98
N PHE A 656 -24.44 25.73 -3.91
CA PHE A 656 -24.73 24.58 -4.79
C PHE A 656 -24.13 23.25 -4.30
N TYR A 657 -23.49 23.23 -3.13
CA TYR A 657 -22.90 22.03 -2.54
C TYR A 657 -21.85 21.31 -3.41
N ILE A 658 -21.18 22.02 -4.32
CA ILE A 658 -20.20 21.47 -5.29
C ILE A 658 -18.85 21.08 -4.63
N TYR A 659 -18.78 21.07 -3.30
CA TYR A 659 -17.56 20.83 -2.52
C TYR A 659 -17.57 19.53 -1.69
N HIS A 660 -18.65 18.77 -1.75
CA HIS A 660 -18.75 17.46 -1.12
C HIS A 660 -18.18 16.40 -2.08
N ASP A 661 -17.15 15.67 -1.61
CA ASP A 661 -16.69 14.41 -2.21
C ASP A 661 -17.23 13.24 -1.40
#